data_AF-A0A2S8WHR2-F1
#
_entry.id   AF-A0A2S8WHR2-F1
#
_cell.length_a   1.000
_cell.length_b   1.000
_cell.length_c   1.000
_cell.angle_alpha   90.00
_cell.angle_beta   90.00
_cell.angle_gamma   90.00
#
_symmetry.space_group_name_H-M   'P 1'
#
loop_
_entity.id
_entity.type
_entity.pdbx_description
1 polymer ?
#
loop_
_entity_poly.entity_id
_entity_poly.type
_entity_poly.pdbx_seq_one_letter_code
_entity_poly.pdbx_strand_id
1 'polypeptide(L)'
;MKIAIVGGGPGGLYFAALMKQLDPAHEVTVWERNAASDTFGFGVVFSDETLGGIGNADTVIAEYMSRRFARWSDIDIHFRGEMHTVGGQGFAAMSRKELLELLQRRCLELGVEVHFSTMAPEVEQLSAEYDLVLAADGLNSAIRTRFSDSFKPSLDARVSKYMWLGTNQVFEAFKFFVKETDAGTMQIHGYPYSDEGSTFIVEMHEDVWRAAGFDETENDAFAPGVSDEKAVAKVKEIFAEELAGYEVLTNNSKWINFTTVRNQNWRHENIVLLGDAAHTAHFSIGSGTKLAMEDSLALAACLHEHGNVAAALEAYETERRPVVESTQRAAQASMEWFENIGQYKEQDPVQFCFNLLTRSRRITYDNLKLRDTDFAHKVDEDFARRSGSSEISPAMFQPYKIGELELVNRVVVSPMDMYCAVDGVPGDFHLVHLGSKAMGGAGLVMTEMVCVSDIGRITPGCTGLYTGEQGSAWKRITDYVHGNSNAKIGAQIGHSGRKGSTKLMWEGIDEPLEEGNWEVLAPSAIPYGEGCHVPAEITRAQMDTVREQFIDAARRADAAGFDLLELHAAHGYLLSSFLSPLSNTRTDAYGGSLENRLRYPLEVLDAVRAVWPAHKPIGVRISATDWTEGGNTEDDALVIAQRFIDHGIDSIDVSSGQIVRNERPAFGRSYQTPFADKIRNQVAAAAGVTVIAVGAISSYDDVNSILLAGRADLVALGRTHLYNPQWTLQAAAEQEYVGAGASWPLPFKAGRRKPPSARTDAVRPRLSLLKEEEVDEQTHLRWTPTSTHSGESLIPVS
;
A
#
# COMPACT_ATOMS: atom_id res chain seq x y z
N MET A 1 -36.87 13.50 18.66
CA MET A 1 -36.55 13.32 17.24
C MET A 1 -37.27 12.07 16.74
N LYS A 2 -37.83 12.13 15.54
CA LYS A 2 -38.41 11.00 14.83
C LYS A 2 -37.43 10.51 13.76
N ILE A 3 -36.98 9.27 13.86
CA ILE A 3 -35.84 8.72 13.10
C ILE A 3 -36.29 7.48 12.32
N ALA A 4 -36.06 7.49 11.01
CA ALA A 4 -36.27 6.35 10.12
C ALA A 4 -34.93 5.70 9.79
N ILE A 5 -34.82 4.37 9.93
CA ILE A 5 -33.62 3.61 9.63
C ILE A 5 -33.94 2.55 8.58
N VAL A 6 -33.26 2.63 7.44
CA VAL A 6 -33.38 1.66 6.34
C VAL A 6 -32.19 0.72 6.42
N GLY A 7 -32.42 -0.51 6.89
CA GLY A 7 -31.39 -1.54 7.11
C GLY A 7 -31.18 -1.89 8.59
N GLY A 8 -31.42 -3.16 8.93
CA GLY A 8 -31.27 -3.76 10.26
C GLY A 8 -29.95 -4.51 10.45
N GLY A 9 -28.87 -4.07 9.79
CA GLY A 9 -27.52 -4.57 10.05
C GLY A 9 -26.93 -4.03 11.36
N PRO A 10 -25.69 -4.43 11.72
CA PRO A 10 -25.07 -4.03 13.00
C PRO A 10 -25.02 -2.51 13.20
N GLY A 11 -24.69 -1.74 12.15
CA GLY A 11 -24.68 -0.28 12.21
C GLY A 11 -26.06 0.33 12.51
N GLY A 12 -27.09 -0.05 11.73
CA GLY A 12 -28.45 0.47 11.88
C GLY A 12 -29.07 0.14 13.24
N LEU A 13 -28.98 -1.12 13.68
CA LEU A 13 -29.51 -1.52 14.99
C LEU A 13 -28.75 -0.88 16.15
N TYR A 14 -27.41 -0.80 16.07
CA TYR A 14 -26.63 -0.17 17.13
C TYR A 14 -26.93 1.34 17.24
N PHE A 15 -27.05 2.03 16.10
CA PHE A 15 -27.47 3.43 16.08
C PHE A 15 -28.86 3.62 16.71
N ALA A 16 -29.82 2.76 16.38
CA ALA A 16 -31.17 2.81 16.96
C ALA A 16 -31.14 2.68 18.50
N ALA A 17 -30.34 1.73 19.01
CA ALA A 17 -30.17 1.53 20.45
C ALA A 17 -29.51 2.74 21.12
N LEU A 18 -28.45 3.31 20.53
CA LEU A 18 -27.77 4.49 21.06
C LEU A 18 -28.70 5.71 21.13
N MET A 19 -29.46 5.98 20.08
CA MET A 19 -30.38 7.12 20.07
C MET A 19 -31.47 7.02 21.13
N LYS A 20 -32.00 5.82 21.41
CA LYS A 20 -32.95 5.60 22.51
C LYS A 20 -32.31 5.73 23.90
N GLN A 21 -31.04 5.37 24.04
CA GLN A 21 -30.30 5.51 25.31
C GLN A 21 -30.00 6.98 25.64
N LEU A 22 -29.64 7.76 24.62
CA LEU A 22 -29.36 9.19 24.77
C LEU A 22 -30.63 9.99 25.13
N ASP A 23 -31.76 9.68 24.49
CA ASP A 23 -33.06 10.23 24.84
C ASP A 23 -34.18 9.21 24.59
N PRO A 24 -34.83 8.67 25.64
CA PRO A 24 -35.96 7.74 25.50
C PRO A 24 -37.16 8.31 24.73
N ALA A 25 -37.28 9.64 24.63
CA ALA A 25 -38.34 10.32 23.89
C ALA A 25 -38.14 10.29 22.37
N HIS A 26 -37.00 9.80 21.88
CA HIS A 26 -36.81 9.56 20.45
C HIS A 26 -37.79 8.49 19.92
N GLU A 27 -38.43 8.76 18.80
CA GLU A 27 -39.26 7.79 18.05
C GLU A 27 -38.37 7.20 16.96
N VAL A 28 -38.08 5.89 17.05
CA VAL A 28 -37.13 5.23 16.13
C VAL A 28 -37.80 4.03 15.48
N THR A 29 -37.84 4.03 14.16
CA THR A 29 -38.41 2.94 13.35
C THR A 29 -37.35 2.39 12.39
N VAL A 30 -37.17 1.06 12.41
CA VAL A 30 -36.20 0.33 11.58
C VAL A 30 -36.95 -0.57 10.60
N TRP A 31 -36.60 -0.51 9.32
CA TRP A 31 -37.06 -1.44 8.30
C TRP A 31 -35.92 -2.36 7.84
N GLU A 32 -36.10 -3.66 8.04
CA GLU A 32 -35.20 -4.71 7.60
C GLU A 32 -35.92 -5.62 6.58
N ARG A 33 -35.34 -5.72 5.38
CA ARG A 33 -35.92 -6.48 4.27
C ARG A 33 -35.87 -7.99 4.50
N ASN A 34 -34.93 -8.48 5.30
CA ASN A 34 -34.75 -9.89 5.58
C ASN A 34 -35.50 -10.31 6.87
N ALA A 35 -35.65 -11.61 7.10
CA ALA A 35 -36.18 -12.11 8.37
C ALA A 35 -35.18 -11.87 9.51
N ALA A 36 -35.66 -11.79 10.76
CA ALA A 36 -34.79 -11.61 11.93
C ALA A 36 -33.71 -12.70 12.07
N SER A 37 -34.04 -13.92 11.60
CA SER A 37 -33.16 -15.08 11.58
C SER A 37 -32.18 -15.11 10.40
N ASP A 38 -32.39 -14.29 9.38
CA ASP A 38 -31.54 -14.26 8.19
C ASP A 38 -30.26 -13.49 8.52
N THR A 39 -29.16 -14.21 8.61
CA THR A 39 -27.84 -13.62 8.85
C THR A 39 -26.93 -14.10 7.74
N PHE A 40 -26.05 -13.23 7.21
CA PHE A 40 -25.14 -13.58 6.13
C PHE A 40 -23.69 -13.47 6.61
N GLY A 41 -22.90 -14.52 6.41
CA GLY A 41 -21.56 -14.66 6.97
C GLY A 41 -21.53 -15.41 8.31
N PHE A 42 -20.33 -15.61 8.86
CA PHE A 42 -20.10 -16.46 10.03
C PHE A 42 -19.60 -15.66 11.24
N GLY A 43 -18.31 -15.32 11.29
CA GLY A 43 -17.71 -14.54 12.39
C GLY A 43 -17.53 -13.05 12.09
N VAL A 44 -17.40 -12.25 13.14
CA VAL A 44 -16.93 -10.85 13.10
C VAL A 44 -15.76 -10.71 14.04
N VAL A 45 -14.68 -10.07 13.58
CA VAL A 45 -13.50 -9.76 14.38
C VAL A 45 -13.53 -8.30 14.83
N PHE A 46 -13.17 -8.07 16.09
CA PHE A 46 -13.01 -6.76 16.71
C PHE A 46 -11.58 -6.61 17.24
N SER A 47 -11.05 -5.40 17.15
CA SER A 47 -9.83 -4.98 17.84
C SER A 47 -10.17 -4.43 19.23
N ASP A 48 -9.23 -4.53 20.17
CA ASP A 48 -9.41 -4.03 21.55
C ASP A 48 -9.83 -2.55 21.62
N GLU A 49 -9.30 -1.69 20.74
CA GLU A 49 -9.67 -0.27 20.67
C GLU A 49 -11.17 -0.06 20.42
N THR A 50 -11.76 -0.81 19.49
CA THR A 50 -13.20 -0.72 19.17
C THR A 50 -14.05 -1.22 20.34
N LEU A 51 -13.59 -2.25 21.05
CA LEU A 51 -14.27 -2.74 22.25
C LEU A 51 -14.27 -1.71 23.37
N GLY A 52 -13.18 -0.94 23.52
CA GLY A 52 -13.11 0.17 24.46
C GLY A 52 -14.11 1.28 24.15
N GLY A 53 -14.26 1.66 22.87
CA GLY A 53 -15.25 2.64 22.41
C GLY A 53 -16.70 2.19 22.69
N ILE A 54 -17.04 0.95 22.34
CA ILE A 54 -18.36 0.36 22.63
C ILE A 54 -18.59 0.28 24.14
N GLY A 55 -17.57 -0.10 24.92
CA GLY A 55 -17.62 -0.19 26.38
C GLY A 55 -17.99 1.11 27.08
N ASN A 56 -17.49 2.24 26.56
CA ASN A 56 -17.83 3.55 27.10
C ASN A 56 -19.26 4.01 26.76
N ALA A 57 -19.83 3.52 25.66
CA ALA A 57 -21.11 3.99 25.13
C ALA A 57 -22.31 3.10 25.52
N ASP A 58 -22.14 1.77 25.50
CA ASP A 58 -23.17 0.82 25.90
C ASP A 58 -22.52 -0.35 26.67
N THR A 59 -22.47 -0.20 27.99
CA THR A 59 -21.89 -1.20 28.90
C THR A 59 -22.62 -2.54 28.83
N VAL A 60 -23.91 -2.57 28.49
CA VAL A 60 -24.69 -3.82 28.41
C VAL A 60 -24.24 -4.65 27.21
N ILE A 61 -24.10 -4.01 26.05
CA ILE A 61 -23.56 -4.67 24.85
C ILE A 61 -22.12 -5.12 25.10
N ALA A 62 -21.28 -4.24 25.64
CA ALA A 62 -19.87 -4.55 25.88
C ALA A 62 -19.67 -5.71 26.86
N GLU A 63 -20.41 -5.74 27.98
CA GLU A 63 -20.35 -6.85 28.94
C GLU A 63 -20.80 -8.16 28.30
N TYR A 64 -21.88 -8.17 27.52
CA TYR A 64 -22.35 -9.38 26.84
C TYR A 64 -21.31 -9.88 25.83
N MET A 65 -20.81 -8.99 24.96
CA MET A 65 -19.78 -9.32 23.98
C MET A 65 -18.53 -9.89 24.65
N SER A 66 -18.07 -9.26 25.75
CA SER A 66 -16.86 -9.66 26.48
C SER A 66 -16.89 -11.10 27.02
N ARG A 67 -18.08 -11.64 27.30
CA ARG A 67 -18.29 -13.01 27.81
C ARG A 67 -18.37 -14.06 26.71
N ARG A 68 -18.65 -13.65 25.47
CA ARG A 68 -18.87 -14.55 24.33
C ARG A 68 -17.72 -14.57 23.34
N PHE A 69 -16.79 -13.62 23.43
CA PHE A 69 -15.67 -13.56 22.50
C PHE A 69 -14.74 -14.77 22.60
N ALA A 70 -14.44 -15.35 21.44
CA ALA A 70 -13.19 -16.03 21.22
C ALA A 70 -12.06 -15.00 21.22
N ARG A 71 -11.03 -15.17 22.05
CA ARG A 71 -9.86 -14.28 22.13
C ARG A 71 -8.56 -15.03 21.88
N TRP A 72 -7.68 -14.45 21.08
CA TRP A 72 -6.36 -14.99 20.74
C TRP A 72 -5.45 -13.85 20.27
N SER A 73 -4.14 -14.06 20.21
CA SER A 73 -3.17 -13.11 19.66
C SER A 73 -2.36 -13.66 18.48
N ASP A 74 -2.39 -14.99 18.29
CA ASP A 74 -1.60 -15.70 17.28
C ASP A 74 -2.21 -15.64 15.88
N ILE A 75 -1.33 -15.62 14.88
CA ILE A 75 -1.62 -15.91 13.48
C ILE A 75 -0.75 -17.09 13.05
N ASP A 76 -1.38 -18.19 12.63
CA ASP A 76 -0.71 -19.31 11.96
C ASP A 76 -0.74 -19.09 10.45
N ILE A 77 0.44 -19.03 9.83
CA ILE A 77 0.60 -18.89 8.38
C ILE A 77 1.16 -20.19 7.84
N HIS A 78 0.36 -20.89 7.03
CA HIS A 78 0.72 -22.12 6.34
C HIS A 78 1.09 -21.79 4.89
N PHE A 79 2.34 -22.04 4.52
CA PHE A 79 2.86 -21.77 3.18
C PHE A 79 3.99 -22.75 2.84
N ARG A 80 3.93 -23.32 1.62
CA ARG A 80 4.92 -24.30 1.11
C ARG A 80 5.20 -25.49 2.05
N GLY A 81 4.16 -25.97 2.75
CA GLY A 81 4.26 -27.11 3.68
C GLY A 81 4.87 -26.76 5.04
N GLU A 82 5.24 -25.50 5.27
CA GLU A 82 5.69 -25.00 6.57
C GLU A 82 4.59 -24.19 7.25
N MET A 83 4.62 -24.15 8.59
CA MET A 83 3.74 -23.34 9.41
C MET A 83 4.57 -22.44 10.31
N HIS A 84 4.26 -21.14 10.28
CA HIS A 84 4.83 -20.15 11.19
C HIS A 84 3.73 -19.52 12.01
N THR A 85 3.88 -19.53 13.33
CA THR A 85 3.03 -18.78 14.25
C THR A 85 3.67 -17.43 14.54
N VAL A 86 2.87 -16.36 14.49
CA VAL A 86 3.29 -15.00 14.84
C VAL A 86 2.30 -14.41 15.83
N GLY A 87 2.80 -13.93 16.97
CA GLY A 87 2.01 -13.44 18.09
C GLY A 87 1.77 -11.93 18.12
N GLY A 88 1.20 -11.48 19.24
CA GLY A 88 1.11 -10.08 19.66
C GLY A 88 0.13 -9.22 18.87
N GLN A 89 -0.82 -9.82 18.14
CA GLN A 89 -1.75 -9.07 17.28
C GLN A 89 -3.06 -8.69 17.98
N GLY A 90 -3.50 -9.47 18.98
CA GLY A 90 -4.72 -9.24 19.77
C GLY A 90 -6.01 -9.23 18.94
N PHE A 91 -6.78 -10.31 19.01
CA PHE A 91 -8.05 -10.46 18.32
C PHE A 91 -9.16 -10.90 19.26
N ALA A 92 -10.36 -10.39 19.03
CA ALA A 92 -11.59 -10.89 19.61
C ALA A 92 -12.60 -11.15 18.50
N ALA A 93 -13.29 -12.28 18.52
CA ALA A 93 -14.33 -12.56 17.53
C ALA A 93 -15.55 -13.25 18.15
N MET A 94 -16.71 -12.99 17.54
CA MET A 94 -17.97 -13.64 17.88
C MET A 94 -18.77 -13.97 16.63
N SER A 95 -19.78 -14.80 16.77
CA SER A 95 -20.75 -15.06 15.70
C SER A 95 -21.48 -13.77 15.29
N ARG A 96 -21.56 -13.52 13.98
CA ARG A 96 -22.37 -12.43 13.43
C ARG A 96 -23.84 -12.58 13.76
N LYS A 97 -24.32 -13.83 13.83
CA LYS A 97 -25.70 -14.14 14.20
C LYS A 97 -25.99 -13.72 15.64
N GLU A 98 -25.14 -14.13 16.58
CA GLU A 98 -25.28 -13.75 17.99
C GLU A 98 -25.20 -12.22 18.18
N LEU A 99 -24.32 -11.53 17.44
CA LEU A 99 -24.23 -10.07 17.47
C LEU A 99 -25.54 -9.41 17.03
N LEU A 100 -26.14 -9.88 15.93
CA LEU A 100 -27.42 -9.36 15.45
C LEU A 100 -28.55 -9.65 16.44
N GLU A 101 -28.64 -10.86 16.97
CA GLU A 101 -29.64 -11.21 17.99
C GLU A 101 -29.53 -10.33 19.24
N LEU A 102 -28.30 -10.05 19.69
CA LEU A 102 -28.03 -9.13 20.79
C LEU A 102 -28.54 -7.72 20.50
N LEU A 103 -28.18 -7.17 19.33
CA LEU A 103 -28.57 -5.82 18.93
C LEU A 103 -30.09 -5.70 18.74
N GLN A 104 -30.72 -6.70 18.10
CA GLN A 104 -32.17 -6.76 17.94
C GLN A 104 -32.88 -6.78 19.30
N ARG A 105 -32.43 -7.63 20.24
CA ARG A 105 -32.97 -7.67 21.60
C ARG A 105 -32.81 -6.32 22.31
N ARG A 106 -31.63 -5.71 22.20
CA ARG A 106 -31.35 -4.39 22.80
C ARG A 106 -32.29 -3.31 22.26
N CYS A 107 -32.54 -3.30 20.95
CA CYS A 107 -33.51 -2.40 20.33
C CYS A 107 -34.93 -2.61 20.88
N LEU A 108 -35.38 -3.85 20.99
CA LEU A 108 -36.71 -4.18 21.51
C LEU A 108 -36.86 -3.77 22.99
N GLU A 109 -35.86 -4.02 23.83
CA GLU A 109 -35.84 -3.61 25.24
C GLU A 109 -35.94 -2.08 25.42
N LEU A 110 -35.36 -1.33 24.49
CA LEU A 110 -35.37 0.14 24.47
C LEU A 110 -36.61 0.72 23.76
N GLY A 111 -37.53 -0.11 23.30
CA GLY A 111 -38.77 0.32 22.64
C GLY A 111 -38.54 0.92 21.24
N VAL A 112 -37.55 0.42 20.50
CA VAL A 112 -37.40 0.69 19.05
C VAL A 112 -38.43 -0.14 18.29
N GLU A 113 -39.09 0.46 17.30
CA GLU A 113 -39.99 -0.27 16.40
C GLU A 113 -39.16 -0.90 15.27
N VAL A 114 -39.16 -2.23 15.16
CA VAL A 114 -38.37 -2.96 14.14
C VAL A 114 -39.29 -3.81 13.27
N HIS A 115 -39.34 -3.50 11.98
CA HIS A 115 -40.09 -4.25 10.98
C HIS A 115 -39.16 -5.18 10.19
N PHE A 116 -39.23 -6.49 10.46
CA PHE A 116 -38.52 -7.50 9.69
C PHE A 116 -39.32 -7.95 8.46
N SER A 117 -38.64 -8.55 7.48
CA SER A 117 -39.23 -9.02 6.22
C SER A 117 -40.07 -7.95 5.51
N THR A 118 -39.68 -6.68 5.70
CA THR A 118 -40.48 -5.53 5.28
C THR A 118 -39.57 -4.56 4.54
N MET A 119 -39.92 -4.26 3.28
CA MET A 119 -39.25 -3.20 2.53
C MET A 119 -39.60 -1.85 3.16
N ALA A 120 -38.58 -0.98 3.28
CA ALA A 120 -38.82 0.39 3.72
C ALA A 120 -39.72 1.13 2.72
N PRO A 121 -40.53 2.11 3.19
CA PRO A 121 -41.19 3.07 2.32
C PRO A 121 -40.20 3.81 1.41
N GLU A 122 -40.72 4.44 0.35
CA GLU A 122 -39.91 5.27 -0.54
C GLU A 122 -39.19 6.36 0.26
N VAL A 123 -37.91 6.58 -0.08
CA VAL A 123 -37.03 7.42 0.74
C VAL A 123 -37.49 8.89 0.78
N GLU A 124 -38.14 9.40 -0.26
CA GLU A 124 -38.73 10.73 -0.29
C GLU A 124 -39.92 10.88 0.67
N GLN A 125 -40.67 9.79 0.90
CA GLN A 125 -41.71 9.78 1.92
C GLN A 125 -41.07 9.82 3.31
N LEU A 126 -40.06 8.98 3.54
CA LEU A 126 -39.34 8.94 4.81
C LEU A 126 -38.69 10.29 5.13
N SER A 127 -38.04 10.95 4.16
CA SER A 127 -37.38 12.24 4.39
C SER A 127 -38.36 13.37 4.69
N ALA A 128 -39.60 13.29 4.19
CA ALA A 128 -40.65 14.27 4.49
C ALA A 128 -41.32 14.04 5.87
N GLU A 129 -41.42 12.79 6.32
CA GLU A 129 -42.16 12.42 7.54
C GLU A 129 -41.31 12.27 8.81
N TYR A 130 -39.98 12.19 8.66
CA TYR A 130 -39.02 11.96 9.74
C TYR A 130 -38.00 13.10 9.82
N ASP A 131 -37.51 13.38 11.02
CA ASP A 131 -36.48 14.40 11.25
C ASP A 131 -35.12 13.95 10.70
N LEU A 132 -34.86 12.64 10.65
CA LEU A 132 -33.64 12.02 10.16
C LEU A 132 -33.95 10.69 9.47
N VAL A 133 -33.33 10.46 8.31
CA VAL A 133 -33.33 9.17 7.61
C VAL A 133 -31.91 8.60 7.57
N LEU A 134 -31.68 7.47 8.22
CA LEU A 134 -30.43 6.73 8.18
C LEU A 134 -30.51 5.65 7.10
N ALA A 135 -29.65 5.74 6.10
CA ALA A 135 -29.46 4.72 5.07
C ALA A 135 -28.31 3.77 5.48
N ALA A 136 -28.68 2.63 6.07
CA ALA A 136 -27.79 1.55 6.48
C ALA A 136 -28.07 0.25 5.69
N ASP A 137 -28.53 0.39 4.44
CA ASP A 137 -29.02 -0.68 3.56
C ASP A 137 -27.90 -1.44 2.80
N GLY A 138 -26.65 -1.19 3.19
CA GLY A 138 -25.47 -1.97 2.83
C GLY A 138 -24.88 -1.65 1.45
N LEU A 139 -24.02 -2.56 0.97
CA LEU A 139 -23.24 -2.39 -0.27
C LEU A 139 -24.09 -1.98 -1.47
N ASN A 140 -25.26 -2.59 -1.64
CA ASN A 140 -26.19 -2.35 -2.75
C ASN A 140 -27.27 -1.29 -2.42
N SER A 141 -26.90 -0.26 -1.65
CA SER A 141 -27.81 0.78 -1.18
C SER A 141 -28.66 1.39 -2.31
N ALA A 142 -29.98 1.26 -2.17
CA ALA A 142 -30.93 1.85 -3.12
C ALA A 142 -30.99 3.38 -2.94
N ILE A 143 -30.85 3.85 -1.69
CA ILE A 143 -30.85 5.28 -1.35
C ILE A 143 -29.63 5.98 -1.93
N ARG A 144 -28.43 5.38 -1.81
CA ARG A 144 -27.22 5.93 -2.42
C ARG A 144 -27.35 6.05 -3.94
N THR A 145 -27.93 5.02 -4.57
CA THR A 145 -28.20 5.02 -6.02
C THR A 145 -29.21 6.10 -6.40
N ARG A 146 -30.28 6.26 -5.61
CA ARG A 146 -31.36 7.23 -5.87
C ARG A 146 -30.89 8.68 -5.85
N PHE A 147 -29.94 9.02 -4.97
CA PHE A 147 -29.37 10.36 -4.81
C PHE A 147 -27.88 10.43 -5.20
N SER A 148 -27.50 9.70 -6.25
CA SER A 148 -26.11 9.63 -6.72
C SER A 148 -25.51 11.00 -7.05
N ASP A 149 -26.32 11.96 -7.50
CA ASP A 149 -25.86 13.32 -7.82
C ASP A 149 -25.37 14.09 -6.58
N SER A 150 -25.93 13.76 -5.40
CA SER A 150 -25.54 14.35 -4.12
C SER A 150 -24.39 13.59 -3.46
N PHE A 151 -24.52 12.27 -3.33
CA PHE A 151 -23.49 11.45 -2.67
C PHE A 151 -22.21 11.29 -3.51
N LYS A 152 -22.36 11.30 -4.84
CA LYS A 152 -21.31 11.07 -5.84
C LYS A 152 -20.50 9.81 -5.54
N PRO A 153 -21.14 8.62 -5.63
CA PRO A 153 -20.49 7.35 -5.33
C PRO A 153 -19.41 7.01 -6.37
N SER A 154 -18.34 6.39 -5.90
CA SER A 154 -17.34 5.67 -6.68
C SER A 154 -17.39 4.21 -6.24
N LEU A 155 -17.65 3.32 -7.20
CA LEU A 155 -17.75 1.87 -7.00
C LEU A 155 -16.62 1.20 -7.79
N ASP A 156 -15.71 0.55 -7.07
CA ASP A 156 -14.58 -0.19 -7.63
C ASP A 156 -14.79 -1.69 -7.37
N ALA A 157 -15.33 -2.39 -8.37
CA ALA A 157 -15.55 -3.83 -8.32
C ALA A 157 -14.23 -4.55 -8.61
N ARG A 158 -13.80 -5.37 -7.65
CA ARG A 158 -12.50 -6.05 -7.67
C ARG A 158 -12.57 -7.38 -8.39
N VAL A 159 -11.44 -7.83 -8.92
CA VAL A 159 -11.36 -9.03 -9.77
C VAL A 159 -11.35 -10.33 -8.97
N SER A 160 -10.73 -10.33 -7.78
CA SER A 160 -10.68 -11.55 -6.96
C SER A 160 -12.06 -12.02 -6.54
N LYS A 161 -12.20 -13.35 -6.57
CA LYS A 161 -13.40 -14.07 -6.16
C LYS A 161 -13.18 -14.56 -4.74
N TYR A 162 -14.18 -14.37 -3.88
CA TYR A 162 -14.19 -14.97 -2.55
C TYR A 162 -15.52 -15.64 -2.23
N MET A 163 -15.48 -16.62 -1.35
CA MET A 163 -16.64 -17.33 -0.82
C MET A 163 -16.51 -17.41 0.69
N TRP A 164 -17.52 -16.90 1.41
CA TRP A 164 -17.56 -16.95 2.86
C TRP A 164 -18.22 -18.25 3.34
N LEU A 165 -17.42 -19.12 3.96
CA LEU A 165 -17.87 -20.38 4.55
C LEU A 165 -17.58 -20.40 6.05
N GLY A 166 -18.14 -21.39 6.73
CA GLY A 166 -17.77 -21.77 8.09
C GLY A 166 -17.27 -23.21 8.12
N THR A 167 -16.72 -23.61 9.26
CA THR A 167 -16.39 -25.01 9.54
C THR A 167 -16.68 -25.31 11.01
N ASN A 168 -17.07 -26.55 11.32
CA ASN A 168 -17.18 -27.02 12.72
C ASN A 168 -15.82 -27.39 13.33
N GLN A 169 -14.72 -27.20 12.58
CA GLN A 169 -13.38 -27.15 13.15
C GLN A 169 -13.20 -25.84 13.90
N VAL A 170 -12.88 -25.92 15.19
CA VAL A 170 -12.58 -24.73 16.00
C VAL A 170 -11.09 -24.45 15.92
N PHE A 171 -10.72 -23.39 15.21
CA PHE A 171 -9.35 -22.92 15.15
C PHE A 171 -8.97 -22.23 16.46
N GLU A 172 -7.72 -22.37 16.87
CA GLU A 172 -7.20 -21.75 18.10
C GLU A 172 -6.61 -20.35 17.84
N ALA A 173 -6.44 -19.98 16.58
CA ALA A 173 -5.75 -18.78 16.15
C ALA A 173 -6.29 -18.33 14.78
N PHE A 174 -5.91 -17.14 14.34
CA PHE A 174 -6.14 -16.74 12.95
C PHE A 174 -5.27 -17.62 12.06
N LYS A 175 -5.81 -18.11 10.95
CA LYS A 175 -5.11 -18.99 10.03
C LYS A 175 -5.11 -18.42 8.62
N PHE A 176 -3.92 -18.37 8.03
CA PHE A 176 -3.76 -18.23 6.59
C PHE A 176 -3.30 -19.57 6.04
N PHE A 177 -4.08 -20.16 5.14
CA PHE A 177 -3.61 -21.29 4.33
C PHE A 177 -3.39 -20.80 2.92
N VAL A 178 -2.14 -20.79 2.47
CA VAL A 178 -1.77 -20.37 1.12
C VAL A 178 -1.34 -21.62 0.35
N LYS A 179 -2.19 -22.06 -0.57
CA LYS A 179 -2.08 -23.34 -1.27
C LYS A 179 -1.81 -23.08 -2.75
N GLU A 180 -0.70 -23.60 -3.25
CA GLU A 180 -0.44 -23.65 -4.69
C GLU A 180 -1.10 -24.91 -5.27
N THR A 181 -1.89 -24.72 -6.31
CA THR A 181 -2.58 -25.79 -7.04
C THR A 181 -2.20 -25.74 -8.52
N ASP A 182 -2.60 -26.75 -9.30
CA ASP A 182 -2.43 -26.72 -10.77
C ASP A 182 -3.13 -25.53 -11.44
N ALA A 183 -4.18 -24.98 -10.81
CA ALA A 183 -4.90 -23.79 -11.28
C ALA A 183 -4.23 -22.47 -10.87
N GLY A 184 -3.29 -22.50 -9.92
CA GLY A 184 -2.64 -21.34 -9.33
C GLY A 184 -2.84 -21.25 -7.81
N THR A 185 -2.45 -20.10 -7.25
CA THR A 185 -2.46 -19.86 -5.80
C THR A 185 -3.88 -19.56 -5.30
N MET A 186 -4.30 -20.28 -4.26
CA MET A 186 -5.54 -20.05 -3.53
C MET A 186 -5.23 -19.78 -2.07
N GLN A 187 -6.07 -19.00 -1.40
CA GLN A 187 -5.88 -18.67 0.00
C GLN A 187 -7.14 -18.82 0.85
N ILE A 188 -6.93 -19.23 2.10
CA ILE A 188 -7.95 -19.29 3.13
C ILE A 188 -7.64 -18.25 4.21
N HIS A 189 -8.69 -17.53 4.63
CA HIS A 189 -8.71 -16.73 5.85
C HIS A 189 -9.60 -17.45 6.88
N GLY A 190 -8.99 -18.02 7.91
CA GLY A 190 -9.68 -18.79 8.95
C GLY A 190 -9.55 -18.14 10.33
N TYR A 191 -10.60 -18.15 11.15
CA TYR A 191 -10.53 -17.70 12.54
C TYR A 191 -11.71 -18.21 13.37
N PRO A 192 -11.53 -18.49 14.67
CA PRO A 192 -12.65 -18.90 15.53
C PRO A 192 -13.65 -17.77 15.69
N TYR A 193 -14.94 -18.12 15.79
CA TYR A 193 -15.98 -17.17 16.19
C TYR A 193 -16.85 -17.67 17.34
N SER A 194 -16.70 -18.94 17.74
CA SER A 194 -17.36 -19.54 18.90
C SER A 194 -16.63 -20.82 19.35
N ASP A 195 -17.14 -21.47 20.40
CA ASP A 195 -16.71 -22.79 20.85
C ASP A 195 -17.11 -23.94 19.90
N GLU A 196 -17.89 -23.65 18.85
CA GLU A 196 -18.51 -24.65 17.97
C GLU A 196 -18.09 -24.51 16.51
N GLY A 197 -17.46 -23.40 16.12
CA GLY A 197 -17.03 -23.22 14.73
C GLY A 197 -16.13 -22.04 14.46
N SER A 198 -15.59 -22.05 13.23
CA SER A 198 -14.69 -21.05 12.70
C SER A 198 -15.15 -20.53 11.36
N THR A 199 -14.79 -19.29 11.05
CA THR A 199 -14.87 -18.74 9.70
C THR A 199 -13.84 -19.44 8.81
N PHE A 200 -14.20 -19.67 7.55
CA PHE A 200 -13.34 -20.26 6.52
C PHE A 200 -13.62 -19.53 5.19
N ILE A 201 -12.94 -18.41 4.94
CA ILE A 201 -13.12 -17.64 3.69
C ILE A 201 -12.11 -18.13 2.66
N VAL A 202 -12.60 -18.60 1.52
CA VAL A 202 -11.76 -18.94 0.36
C VAL A 202 -11.69 -17.72 -0.54
N GLU A 203 -10.49 -17.36 -0.99
CA GLU A 203 -10.26 -16.26 -1.92
C GLU A 203 -9.21 -16.67 -2.96
N MET A 204 -9.34 -16.17 -4.19
CA MET A 204 -8.35 -16.33 -5.27
C MET A 204 -8.58 -15.31 -6.38
N HIS A 205 -7.56 -15.09 -7.21
CA HIS A 205 -7.68 -14.28 -8.42
C HIS A 205 -8.69 -14.91 -9.42
N GLU A 206 -9.34 -14.09 -10.25
CA GLU A 206 -10.34 -14.57 -11.21
C GLU A 206 -9.79 -15.64 -12.17
N ASP A 207 -8.57 -15.45 -12.67
CA ASP A 207 -7.94 -16.42 -13.58
C ASP A 207 -7.75 -17.80 -12.92
N VAL A 208 -7.40 -17.82 -11.62
CA VAL A 208 -7.29 -19.07 -10.83
C VAL A 208 -8.66 -19.69 -10.62
N TRP A 209 -9.67 -18.87 -10.34
CA TRP A 209 -11.06 -19.33 -10.18
C TRP A 209 -11.61 -19.99 -11.46
N ARG A 210 -11.35 -19.39 -12.63
CA ARG A 210 -11.70 -19.97 -13.94
C ARG A 210 -10.89 -21.21 -14.26
N ALA A 211 -9.56 -21.19 -14.06
CA ALA A 211 -8.70 -22.34 -14.30
C ALA A 211 -9.05 -23.53 -13.39
N ALA A 212 -9.48 -23.25 -12.16
CA ALA A 212 -9.98 -24.25 -11.24
C ALA A 212 -11.36 -24.78 -11.66
N GLY A 213 -12.09 -24.14 -12.57
CA GLY A 213 -13.43 -24.53 -13.01
C GLY A 213 -14.53 -24.24 -11.99
N PHE A 214 -14.41 -23.14 -11.25
CA PHE A 214 -15.48 -22.67 -10.37
C PHE A 214 -16.51 -21.79 -11.11
N ASP A 215 -16.25 -21.43 -12.36
CA ASP A 215 -17.12 -20.67 -13.25
C ASP A 215 -18.29 -21.48 -13.83
N GLU A 216 -18.33 -22.80 -13.58
CA GLU A 216 -19.41 -23.69 -13.98
C GLU A 216 -20.81 -23.22 -13.50
N THR A 217 -20.87 -22.51 -12.37
CA THR A 217 -22.10 -22.00 -11.75
C THR A 217 -22.21 -20.47 -11.84
N GLU A 218 -21.35 -19.79 -12.61
CA GLU A 218 -21.32 -18.31 -12.71
C GLU A 218 -22.67 -17.72 -13.14
N ASN A 219 -23.37 -18.42 -14.02
CA ASN A 219 -24.64 -17.99 -14.58
C ASN A 219 -25.87 -18.55 -13.85
N ASP A 220 -25.66 -19.30 -12.75
CA ASP A 220 -26.76 -19.88 -11.98
C ASP A 220 -27.39 -18.81 -11.07
N ALA A 221 -28.72 -18.68 -11.13
CA ALA A 221 -29.47 -17.77 -10.26
C ALA A 221 -29.88 -18.49 -8.97
N PHE A 222 -29.17 -18.22 -7.89
CA PHE A 222 -29.48 -18.79 -6.57
C PHE A 222 -30.43 -17.90 -5.77
N ALA A 223 -31.56 -18.47 -5.33
CA ALA A 223 -32.50 -17.77 -4.44
C ALA A 223 -31.83 -17.33 -3.12
N PRO A 224 -32.39 -16.33 -2.41
CA PRO A 224 -31.93 -15.95 -1.07
C PRO A 224 -31.89 -17.17 -0.12
N GLY A 225 -30.78 -17.34 0.60
CA GLY A 225 -30.59 -18.47 1.53
C GLY A 225 -30.06 -19.75 0.90
N VAL A 226 -29.99 -19.85 -0.43
CA VAL A 226 -29.46 -21.03 -1.14
C VAL A 226 -27.97 -20.85 -1.40
N SER A 227 -27.15 -21.83 -1.04
CA SER A 227 -25.70 -21.84 -1.29
C SER A 227 -25.35 -22.54 -2.62
N ASP A 228 -24.18 -22.24 -3.16
CA ASP A 228 -23.63 -22.94 -4.32
C ASP A 228 -22.97 -24.27 -3.91
N GLU A 229 -23.79 -25.31 -3.76
CA GLU A 229 -23.35 -26.63 -3.26
C GLU A 229 -22.29 -27.30 -4.15
N LYS A 230 -22.29 -27.02 -5.47
CA LYS A 230 -21.28 -27.58 -6.39
C LYS A 230 -19.92 -26.97 -6.10
N ALA A 231 -19.84 -25.64 -6.01
CA ALA A 231 -18.60 -24.96 -5.67
C ALA A 231 -18.12 -25.34 -4.25
N VAL A 232 -19.04 -25.46 -3.29
CA VAL A 232 -18.72 -25.89 -1.92
C VAL A 232 -18.13 -27.30 -1.89
N ALA A 233 -18.69 -28.25 -2.65
CA ALA A 233 -18.13 -29.61 -2.75
C ALA A 233 -16.69 -29.62 -3.27
N LYS A 234 -16.40 -28.76 -4.25
CA LYS A 234 -15.06 -28.61 -4.83
C LYS A 234 -14.07 -27.93 -3.88
N VAL A 235 -14.52 -26.94 -3.11
CA VAL A 235 -13.74 -26.37 -2.00
C VAL A 235 -13.37 -27.46 -0.97
N LYS A 236 -14.32 -28.33 -0.60
CA LYS A 236 -14.08 -29.44 0.32
C LYS A 236 -13.01 -30.41 -0.21
N GLU A 237 -13.01 -30.68 -1.51
CA GLU A 237 -12.02 -31.54 -2.16
C GLU A 237 -10.62 -30.90 -2.16
N ILE A 238 -10.51 -29.65 -2.61
CA ILE A 238 -9.23 -28.93 -2.71
C ILE A 238 -8.58 -28.72 -1.34
N PHE A 239 -9.39 -28.41 -0.32
CA PHE A 239 -8.92 -28.12 1.04
C PHE A 239 -9.19 -29.26 2.04
N ALA A 240 -9.29 -30.51 1.57
CA ALA A 240 -9.59 -31.66 2.40
C ALA A 240 -8.57 -31.87 3.54
N GLU A 241 -7.30 -31.58 3.27
CA GLU A 241 -6.21 -31.68 4.25
C GLU A 241 -6.34 -30.64 5.36
N GLU A 242 -6.60 -29.39 5.00
CA GLU A 242 -6.76 -28.27 5.93
C GLU A 242 -8.02 -28.42 6.78
N LEU A 243 -9.10 -28.94 6.18
CA LEU A 243 -10.36 -29.23 6.85
C LEU A 243 -10.29 -30.48 7.73
N ALA A 244 -9.31 -31.37 7.56
CA ALA A 244 -9.09 -32.55 8.39
C ALA A 244 -10.36 -33.41 8.69
N GLY A 245 -11.29 -33.48 7.74
CA GLY A 245 -12.55 -34.24 7.87
C GLY A 245 -13.69 -33.50 8.60
N TYR A 246 -13.47 -32.26 9.04
CA TYR A 246 -14.52 -31.40 9.59
C TYR A 246 -15.49 -30.91 8.50
N GLU A 247 -16.72 -30.59 8.90
CA GLU A 247 -17.78 -30.17 7.99
C GLU A 247 -17.65 -28.70 7.63
N VAL A 248 -17.76 -28.40 6.33
CA VAL A 248 -17.95 -27.02 5.85
C VAL A 248 -19.42 -26.64 6.00
N LEU A 249 -19.63 -25.53 6.71
CA LEU A 249 -20.92 -24.89 6.95
C LEU A 249 -21.16 -23.83 5.88
N THR A 250 -22.39 -23.77 5.37
CA THR A 250 -22.79 -22.76 4.36
C THR A 250 -23.88 -21.86 4.93
N ASN A 251 -23.93 -20.62 4.46
CA ASN A 251 -24.94 -19.65 4.86
C ASN A 251 -25.17 -18.64 3.73
N ASN A 252 -25.93 -19.05 2.70
CA ASN A 252 -26.06 -18.34 1.42
C ASN A 252 -24.68 -18.11 0.77
N SER A 253 -23.82 -19.13 0.84
CA SER A 253 -22.41 -19.05 0.44
C SER A 253 -22.28 -19.21 -1.08
N LYS A 254 -21.76 -18.16 -1.72
CA LYS A 254 -21.61 -18.04 -3.19
C LYS A 254 -20.31 -17.32 -3.50
N TRP A 255 -19.80 -17.48 -4.72
CA TRP A 255 -18.69 -16.67 -5.22
C TRP A 255 -19.15 -15.23 -5.44
N ILE A 256 -18.42 -14.29 -4.83
CA ILE A 256 -18.68 -12.87 -4.95
C ILE A 256 -17.38 -12.10 -5.17
N ASN A 257 -17.51 -10.96 -5.81
CA ASN A 257 -16.45 -9.98 -5.96
C ASN A 257 -16.61 -8.92 -4.88
N PHE A 258 -15.49 -8.48 -4.30
CA PHE A 258 -15.53 -7.37 -3.36
C PHE A 258 -15.71 -6.05 -4.13
N THR A 259 -16.55 -5.14 -3.64
CA THR A 259 -16.70 -3.81 -4.23
C THR A 259 -16.31 -2.76 -3.20
N THR A 260 -15.30 -1.97 -3.54
CA THR A 260 -14.92 -0.82 -2.73
C THR A 260 -15.86 0.35 -3.02
N VAL A 261 -16.60 0.78 -2.01
CA VAL A 261 -17.52 1.92 -2.07
C VAL A 261 -16.85 3.12 -1.45
N ARG A 262 -16.87 4.25 -2.16
CA ARG A 262 -16.51 5.57 -1.64
C ARG A 262 -17.60 6.56 -2.05
N ASN A 263 -17.90 7.52 -1.19
CA ASN A 263 -18.82 8.60 -1.51
C ASN A 263 -18.14 9.95 -1.23
N GLN A 264 -18.28 10.90 -2.15
CA GLN A 264 -17.74 12.25 -1.97
C GLN A 264 -18.43 12.96 -0.80
N ASN A 265 -19.76 12.80 -0.67
CA ASN A 265 -20.55 13.30 0.45
C ASN A 265 -21.31 12.13 1.09
N TRP A 266 -21.55 12.17 2.40
CA TRP A 266 -22.32 11.12 3.09
C TRP A 266 -23.73 11.55 3.48
N ARG A 267 -24.09 12.80 3.19
CA ARG A 267 -25.38 13.40 3.50
C ARG A 267 -26.09 13.97 2.27
N HIS A 268 -27.42 13.92 2.31
CA HIS A 268 -28.33 14.61 1.42
C HIS A 268 -29.50 15.13 2.25
N GLU A 269 -29.54 16.44 2.52
CA GLU A 269 -30.54 17.05 3.41
C GLU A 269 -30.57 16.38 4.79
N ASN A 270 -31.69 15.75 5.18
CA ASN A 270 -31.85 14.97 6.42
C ASN A 270 -31.58 13.46 6.24
N ILE A 271 -31.00 13.06 5.11
CA ILE A 271 -30.60 11.68 4.81
C ILE A 271 -29.09 11.54 5.01
N VAL A 272 -28.67 10.48 5.70
CA VAL A 272 -27.24 10.16 5.90
C VAL A 272 -26.95 8.68 5.62
N LEU A 273 -25.84 8.41 4.94
CA LEU A 273 -25.33 7.05 4.70
C LEU A 273 -24.51 6.57 5.91
N LEU A 274 -24.57 5.28 6.21
CA LEU A 274 -23.77 4.67 7.29
C LEU A 274 -23.29 3.25 6.93
N GLY A 275 -22.08 2.90 7.40
CA GLY A 275 -21.47 1.59 7.16
C GLY A 275 -21.25 1.32 5.67
N ASP A 276 -21.48 0.09 5.21
CA ASP A 276 -21.23 -0.33 3.82
C ASP A 276 -22.04 0.46 2.76
N ALA A 277 -23.10 1.16 3.17
CA ALA A 277 -23.80 2.09 2.29
C ALA A 277 -22.93 3.33 1.98
N ALA A 278 -22.22 3.86 2.99
CA ALA A 278 -21.33 5.02 2.90
C ALA A 278 -19.94 4.65 2.39
N HIS A 279 -19.39 3.54 2.86
CA HIS A 279 -18.03 3.13 2.52
C HIS A 279 -17.77 1.68 2.92
N THR A 280 -17.04 0.95 2.07
CA THR A 280 -16.62 -0.42 2.39
C THR A 280 -15.11 -0.50 2.57
N ALA A 281 -14.66 -1.51 3.33
CA ALA A 281 -13.24 -1.84 3.49
C ALA A 281 -13.08 -3.37 3.43
N HIS A 282 -12.08 -3.84 2.69
CA HIS A 282 -11.85 -5.26 2.46
C HIS A 282 -11.73 -6.03 3.77
N PHE A 283 -12.32 -7.23 3.82
CA PHE A 283 -12.39 -8.05 5.05
C PHE A 283 -11.02 -8.51 5.56
N SER A 284 -9.99 -8.46 4.71
CA SER A 284 -8.62 -8.86 5.05
C SER A 284 -7.96 -8.02 6.15
N ILE A 285 -8.54 -6.89 6.54
CA ILE A 285 -8.12 -6.09 7.71
C ILE A 285 -9.19 -6.02 8.81
N GLY A 286 -10.26 -6.83 8.72
CA GLY A 286 -11.24 -7.01 9.80
C GLY A 286 -12.08 -5.78 10.14
N SER A 287 -12.48 -4.97 9.16
CA SER A 287 -13.00 -3.61 9.45
C SER A 287 -14.47 -3.32 9.10
N GLY A 288 -15.19 -4.16 8.35
CA GLY A 288 -16.55 -3.82 7.86
C GLY A 288 -17.56 -3.53 8.99
N THR A 289 -17.89 -4.55 9.79
CA THR A 289 -18.82 -4.40 10.94
C THR A 289 -18.30 -3.41 11.98
N LYS A 290 -16.98 -3.43 12.24
CA LYS A 290 -16.29 -2.49 13.15
C LYS A 290 -16.55 -1.04 12.73
N LEU A 291 -16.29 -0.70 11.47
CA LEU A 291 -16.49 0.65 10.94
C LEU A 291 -17.95 1.08 11.07
N ALA A 292 -18.89 0.21 10.68
CA ALA A 292 -20.31 0.52 10.77
C ALA A 292 -20.77 0.84 12.21
N MET A 293 -20.26 0.12 13.22
CA MET A 293 -20.61 0.40 14.61
C MET A 293 -19.93 1.67 15.15
N GLU A 294 -18.68 1.93 14.77
CA GLU A 294 -17.99 3.18 15.11
C GLU A 294 -18.66 4.41 14.46
N ASP A 295 -19.15 4.25 13.24
CA ASP A 295 -19.92 5.28 12.56
C ASP A 295 -21.24 5.57 13.27
N SER A 296 -21.93 4.53 13.75
CA SER A 296 -23.15 4.69 14.55
C SER A 296 -22.89 5.45 15.83
N LEU A 297 -21.78 5.14 16.50
CA LEU A 297 -21.38 5.82 17.72
C LEU A 297 -21.10 7.31 17.48
N ALA A 298 -20.27 7.61 16.48
CA ALA A 298 -19.93 9.00 16.14
C ALA A 298 -21.16 9.79 15.68
N LEU A 299 -22.01 9.22 14.83
CA LEU A 299 -23.24 9.89 14.38
C LEU A 299 -24.18 10.20 15.55
N ALA A 300 -24.36 9.24 16.47
CA ALA A 300 -25.19 9.44 17.66
C ALA A 300 -24.63 10.54 18.57
N ALA A 301 -23.31 10.58 18.77
CA ALA A 301 -22.62 11.64 19.52
C ALA A 301 -22.83 13.01 18.86
N CYS A 302 -22.59 13.13 17.54
CA CYS A 302 -22.80 14.39 16.82
C CYS A 302 -24.26 14.87 16.90
N LEU A 303 -25.24 13.96 16.81
CA LEU A 303 -26.66 14.32 16.94
C LEU A 303 -27.03 14.76 18.36
N HIS A 304 -26.32 14.28 19.39
CA HIS A 304 -26.51 14.70 20.77
C HIS A 304 -25.88 16.07 21.06
N GLU A 305 -24.69 16.31 20.52
CA GLU A 305 -23.88 17.50 20.80
C GLU A 305 -24.34 18.75 20.02
N HIS A 306 -24.97 18.55 18.86
CA HIS A 306 -25.39 19.64 17.98
C HIS A 306 -26.90 19.89 18.02
N GLY A 307 -27.29 21.16 18.12
CA GLY A 307 -28.71 21.56 18.24
C GLY A 307 -29.55 21.47 16.96
N ASN A 308 -28.99 21.04 15.83
CA ASN A 308 -29.75 20.79 14.60
C ASN A 308 -29.11 19.68 13.75
N VAL A 309 -29.94 18.96 12.99
CA VAL A 309 -29.54 17.78 12.20
C VAL A 309 -28.48 18.12 11.15
N ALA A 310 -28.64 19.22 10.41
CA ALA A 310 -27.70 19.58 9.34
C ALA A 310 -26.26 19.77 9.87
N ALA A 311 -26.12 20.46 11.02
CA ALA A 311 -24.83 20.65 11.69
C ALA A 311 -24.26 19.34 12.24
N ALA A 312 -25.11 18.47 12.80
CA ALA A 312 -24.69 17.16 13.29
C ALA A 312 -24.14 16.27 12.16
N LEU A 313 -24.82 16.23 11.00
CA LEU A 313 -24.38 15.46 9.84
C LEU A 313 -23.06 15.99 9.26
N GLU A 314 -22.83 17.31 9.33
CA GLU A 314 -21.55 17.91 8.95
C GLU A 314 -20.42 17.46 9.85
N ALA A 315 -20.67 17.50 11.17
CA ALA A 315 -19.70 17.13 12.18
C ALA A 315 -19.32 15.65 12.06
N TYR A 316 -20.31 14.77 11.90
CA TYR A 316 -20.10 13.34 11.68
C TYR A 316 -19.19 13.07 10.47
N GLU A 317 -19.50 13.68 9.32
CA GLU A 317 -18.72 13.48 8.10
C GLU A 317 -17.29 14.03 8.26
N THR A 318 -17.14 15.19 8.91
CA THR A 318 -15.84 15.84 9.15
C THR A 318 -14.96 15.02 10.09
N GLU A 319 -15.54 14.46 11.16
CA GLU A 319 -14.84 13.66 12.15
C GLU A 319 -14.42 12.29 11.61
N ARG A 320 -15.33 11.59 10.92
CA ARG A 320 -15.11 10.20 10.52
C ARG A 320 -14.33 10.04 9.22
N ARG A 321 -14.45 10.98 8.28
CA ARG A 321 -13.82 10.87 6.95
C ARG A 321 -12.30 10.57 7.00
N PRO A 322 -11.47 11.27 7.79
CA PRO A 322 -10.02 10.98 7.83
C PRO A 322 -9.69 9.56 8.30
N VAL A 323 -10.42 9.05 9.30
CA VAL A 323 -10.22 7.71 9.87
C VAL A 323 -10.66 6.62 8.89
N VAL A 324 -11.80 6.83 8.23
CA VAL A 324 -12.33 5.93 7.20
C VAL A 324 -11.40 5.89 6.00
N GLU A 325 -10.99 7.03 5.46
CA GLU A 325 -10.08 7.08 4.31
C GLU A 325 -8.72 6.43 4.62
N SER A 326 -8.19 6.62 5.83
CA SER A 326 -6.99 5.93 6.29
C SER A 326 -7.17 4.41 6.33
N THR A 327 -8.33 3.94 6.77
CA THR A 327 -8.67 2.50 6.83
C THR A 327 -8.90 1.92 5.46
N GLN A 328 -9.60 2.62 4.56
CA GLN A 328 -9.79 2.21 3.18
C GLN A 328 -8.46 2.13 2.42
N ARG A 329 -7.51 3.05 2.63
CA ARG A 329 -6.18 2.97 2.02
C ARG A 329 -5.40 1.73 2.47
N ALA A 330 -5.49 1.36 3.74
CA ALA A 330 -4.85 0.16 4.26
C ALA A 330 -5.54 -1.13 3.76
N ALA A 331 -6.88 -1.11 3.69
CA ALA A 331 -7.67 -2.21 3.16
C ALA A 331 -7.39 -2.44 1.67
N GLN A 332 -7.33 -1.36 0.89
CA GLN A 332 -6.98 -1.37 -0.53
C GLN A 332 -5.61 -2.03 -0.74
N ALA A 333 -4.58 -1.57 -0.02
CA ALA A 333 -3.24 -2.14 -0.13
C ALA A 333 -3.19 -3.63 0.25
N SER A 334 -3.92 -4.03 1.30
CA SER A 334 -4.00 -5.44 1.66
C SER A 334 -4.72 -6.29 0.62
N MET A 335 -5.78 -5.76 0.03
CA MET A 335 -6.59 -6.44 -0.97
C MET A 335 -5.78 -6.63 -2.26
N GLU A 336 -5.16 -5.57 -2.77
CA GLU A 336 -4.28 -5.63 -3.94
C GLU A 336 -3.13 -6.63 -3.75
N TRP A 337 -2.58 -6.73 -2.53
CA TRP A 337 -1.58 -7.74 -2.20
C TRP A 337 -2.13 -9.18 -2.31
N PHE A 338 -3.36 -9.43 -1.82
CA PHE A 338 -4.00 -10.75 -1.94
C PHE A 338 -4.40 -11.08 -3.38
N GLU A 339 -4.85 -10.09 -4.15
CA GLU A 339 -5.12 -10.26 -5.59
C GLU A 339 -3.86 -10.71 -6.35
N ASN A 340 -2.68 -10.22 -5.93
CA ASN A 340 -1.39 -10.53 -6.54
C ASN A 340 -0.59 -11.60 -5.78
N ILE A 341 -1.19 -12.34 -4.84
CA ILE A 341 -0.47 -13.26 -3.94
C ILE A 341 0.40 -14.29 -4.69
N GLY A 342 -0.03 -14.70 -5.89
CA GLY A 342 0.68 -15.68 -6.72
C GLY A 342 2.08 -15.25 -7.14
N GLN A 343 2.38 -13.94 -7.17
CA GLN A 343 3.73 -13.46 -7.48
C GLN A 343 4.75 -13.81 -6.38
N TYR A 344 4.30 -14.16 -5.18
CA TYR A 344 5.14 -14.50 -4.04
C TYR A 344 5.28 -16.01 -3.81
N LYS A 345 4.74 -16.86 -4.68
CA LYS A 345 4.75 -18.33 -4.50
C LYS A 345 6.15 -18.95 -4.34
N GLU A 346 7.16 -18.27 -4.88
CA GLU A 346 8.56 -18.67 -4.77
C GLU A 346 9.34 -17.98 -3.63
N GLN A 347 8.69 -17.15 -2.80
CA GLN A 347 9.34 -16.56 -1.64
C GLN A 347 9.73 -17.62 -0.61
N ASP A 348 10.77 -17.28 0.18
CA ASP A 348 11.10 -18.04 1.38
C ASP A 348 9.93 -17.96 2.38
N PRO A 349 9.57 -19.05 3.10
CA PRO A 349 8.45 -19.04 4.03
C PRO A 349 8.51 -17.95 5.10
N VAL A 350 9.69 -17.64 5.66
CA VAL A 350 9.83 -16.57 6.67
C VAL A 350 9.58 -15.20 6.04
N GLN A 351 10.20 -14.95 4.88
CA GLN A 351 9.99 -13.72 4.13
C GLN A 351 8.52 -13.54 3.73
N PHE A 352 7.87 -14.60 3.25
CA PHE A 352 6.45 -14.58 2.88
C PHE A 352 5.58 -14.21 4.07
N CYS A 353 5.80 -14.83 5.24
CA CYS A 353 5.06 -14.51 6.46
C CYS A 353 5.22 -13.03 6.84
N PHE A 354 6.45 -12.50 6.81
CA PHE A 354 6.70 -11.09 7.09
C PHE A 354 6.04 -10.16 6.04
N ASN A 355 6.11 -10.50 4.76
CA ASN A 355 5.47 -9.76 3.68
C ASN A 355 3.95 -9.71 3.86
N LEU A 356 3.33 -10.86 4.14
CA LEU A 356 1.91 -10.98 4.45
C LEU A 356 1.53 -10.06 5.62
N LEU A 357 2.25 -10.12 6.74
CA LEU A 357 1.92 -9.31 7.93
C LEU A 357 2.05 -7.80 7.67
N THR A 358 3.00 -7.38 6.83
CA THR A 358 3.27 -5.97 6.54
C THR A 358 2.56 -5.44 5.29
N ARG A 359 1.72 -6.24 4.62
CA ARG A 359 1.01 -5.89 3.36
C ARG A 359 0.20 -4.59 3.42
N SER A 360 -0.47 -4.34 4.55
CA SER A 360 -1.32 -3.15 4.75
C SER A 360 -0.51 -1.88 4.99
N ARG A 361 0.81 -2.01 5.20
CA ARG A 361 1.74 -0.94 5.63
C ARG A 361 1.43 -0.34 7.01
N ARG A 362 0.45 -0.88 7.75
CA ARG A 362 0.18 -0.49 9.14
C ARG A 362 1.10 -1.20 10.13
N ILE A 363 1.49 -2.42 9.82
CA ILE A 363 2.53 -3.15 10.54
C ILE A 363 3.84 -2.95 9.78
N THR A 364 4.88 -2.59 10.52
CA THR A 364 6.26 -2.44 10.07
C THR A 364 7.15 -3.41 10.83
N TYR A 365 8.43 -3.48 10.49
CA TYR A 365 9.39 -4.30 11.23
C TYR A 365 9.47 -3.90 12.71
N ASP A 366 9.60 -2.61 13.03
CA ASP A 366 9.67 -2.17 14.43
C ASP A 366 8.37 -2.46 15.20
N ASN A 367 7.22 -2.24 14.56
CA ASN A 367 5.92 -2.60 15.16
C ASN A 367 5.79 -4.11 15.38
N LEU A 368 6.25 -4.93 14.44
CA LEU A 368 6.25 -6.37 14.57
C LEU A 368 7.19 -6.83 15.69
N LYS A 369 8.39 -6.26 15.78
CA LYS A 369 9.38 -6.58 16.81
C LYS A 369 8.87 -6.30 18.23
N LEU A 370 8.06 -5.26 18.39
CA LEU A 370 7.38 -4.96 19.66
C LEU A 370 6.29 -5.98 20.01
N ARG A 371 5.64 -6.58 19.00
CA ARG A 371 4.56 -7.56 19.17
C ARG A 371 5.09 -8.98 19.39
N ASP A 372 6.07 -9.39 18.58
CA ASP A 372 6.68 -10.72 18.58
C ASP A 372 8.18 -10.59 18.25
N THR A 373 8.99 -10.46 19.29
CA THR A 373 10.45 -10.30 19.15
C THR A 373 11.12 -11.55 18.58
N ASP A 374 10.62 -12.73 18.90
CA ASP A 374 11.21 -14.00 18.46
C ASP A 374 11.02 -14.19 16.95
N PHE A 375 9.82 -13.90 16.44
CA PHE A 375 9.59 -13.93 15.00
C PHE A 375 10.38 -12.83 14.26
N ALA A 376 10.49 -11.62 14.84
CA ALA A 376 11.34 -10.57 14.26
C ALA A 376 12.82 -10.99 14.15
N HIS A 377 13.34 -11.68 15.17
CA HIS A 377 14.69 -12.26 15.11
C HIS A 377 14.81 -13.31 14.00
N LYS A 378 13.81 -14.18 13.84
CA LYS A 378 13.76 -15.17 12.74
C LYS A 378 13.79 -14.50 11.37
N VAL A 379 13.11 -13.37 11.21
CA VAL A 379 13.12 -12.57 9.97
C VAL A 379 14.51 -12.00 9.68
N ASP A 380 15.22 -11.50 10.69
CA ASP A 380 16.59 -10.99 10.51
C ASP A 380 17.60 -12.10 10.17
N GLU A 381 17.49 -13.26 10.84
CA GLU A 381 18.28 -14.45 10.54
C GLU A 381 18.07 -14.95 9.12
N ASP A 382 16.80 -15.04 8.70
CA ASP A 382 16.42 -15.41 7.35
C ASP A 382 17.00 -14.45 6.32
N PHE A 383 16.85 -13.14 6.54
CA PHE A 383 17.38 -12.14 5.62
C PHE A 383 18.91 -12.18 5.52
N ALA A 384 19.61 -12.37 6.63
CA ALA A 384 21.06 -12.56 6.64
C ALA A 384 21.49 -13.80 5.84
N ARG A 385 20.84 -14.94 6.07
CA ARG A 385 21.07 -16.19 5.34
C ARG A 385 20.85 -16.02 3.84
N ARG A 386 19.72 -15.43 3.42
CA ARG A 386 19.39 -15.20 2.00
C ARG A 386 20.34 -14.20 1.33
N SER A 387 20.86 -13.25 2.09
CA SER A 387 21.88 -12.31 1.62
C SER A 387 23.29 -12.90 1.62
N GLY A 388 23.48 -14.16 2.04
CA GLY A 388 24.79 -14.80 2.15
C GLY A 388 25.68 -14.22 3.27
N SER A 389 25.09 -13.48 4.22
CA SER A 389 25.78 -12.90 5.37
C SER A 389 25.85 -13.90 6.52
N SER A 390 27.02 -14.02 7.16
CA SER A 390 27.19 -14.75 8.42
C SER A 390 26.81 -13.91 9.64
N GLU A 391 26.62 -12.60 9.48
CA GLU A 391 26.26 -11.67 10.55
C GLU A 391 24.82 -11.20 10.40
N ILE A 392 24.05 -11.32 11.47
CA ILE A 392 22.70 -10.77 11.58
C ILE A 392 22.85 -9.26 11.84
N SER A 393 22.34 -8.46 10.93
CA SER A 393 22.37 -7.01 11.00
C SER A 393 21.13 -6.43 10.33
N PRO A 394 20.72 -5.19 10.67
CA PRO A 394 19.54 -4.59 10.06
C PRO A 394 19.61 -4.65 8.54
N ALA A 395 18.50 -5.01 7.90
CA ALA A 395 18.45 -5.32 6.47
C ALA A 395 19.07 -4.21 5.60
N MET A 396 18.84 -2.94 5.96
CA MET A 396 19.40 -1.80 5.24
C MET A 396 20.94 -1.75 5.23
N PHE A 397 21.62 -2.33 6.22
CA PHE A 397 23.09 -2.30 6.37
C PHE A 397 23.80 -3.57 5.89
N GLN A 398 23.06 -4.55 5.39
CA GLN A 398 23.69 -5.70 4.74
C GLN A 398 24.24 -5.29 3.37
N PRO A 399 25.43 -5.77 2.98
CA PRO A 399 25.99 -5.45 1.67
C PRO A 399 25.14 -6.01 0.54
N TYR A 400 25.30 -5.45 -0.66
CA TYR A 400 24.59 -5.90 -1.86
C TYR A 400 25.45 -5.72 -3.11
N LYS A 401 25.10 -6.42 -4.19
CA LYS A 401 25.80 -6.33 -5.48
C LYS A 401 24.84 -5.97 -6.60
N ILE A 402 25.21 -4.97 -7.42
CA ILE A 402 24.55 -4.68 -8.70
C ILE A 402 25.51 -5.12 -9.80
N GLY A 403 25.22 -6.24 -10.48
CA GLY A 403 26.22 -6.88 -11.34
C GLY A 403 27.50 -7.20 -10.54
N GLU A 404 28.63 -6.67 -10.97
CA GLU A 404 29.92 -6.80 -10.25
C GLU A 404 30.17 -5.68 -9.21
N LEU A 405 29.33 -4.63 -9.16
CA LEU A 405 29.51 -3.50 -8.25
C LEU A 405 29.08 -3.85 -6.83
N GLU A 406 30.03 -3.85 -5.89
CA GLU A 406 29.76 -4.07 -4.48
C GLU A 406 29.35 -2.77 -3.76
N LEU A 407 28.21 -2.83 -3.06
CA LEU A 407 27.70 -1.78 -2.19
C LEU A 407 27.82 -2.23 -0.72
N VAL A 408 28.28 -1.31 0.14
CA VAL A 408 28.44 -1.59 1.57
C VAL A 408 27.13 -1.72 2.32
N ASN A 409 26.03 -1.19 1.77
CA ASN A 409 24.69 -1.26 2.32
C ASN A 409 23.64 -1.03 1.22
N ARG A 410 22.35 -1.15 1.57
CA ARG A 410 21.22 -1.10 0.63
C ARG A 410 20.57 0.28 0.48
N VAL A 411 21.21 1.33 0.99
CA VAL A 411 20.68 2.70 0.97
C VAL A 411 21.25 3.46 -0.22
N VAL A 412 20.35 4.00 -1.04
CA VAL A 412 20.68 4.81 -2.21
C VAL A 412 20.26 6.26 -1.97
N VAL A 413 21.11 7.21 -2.32
CA VAL A 413 20.69 8.62 -2.44
C VAL A 413 20.08 8.78 -3.83
N SER A 414 18.80 9.13 -3.89
CA SER A 414 18.08 9.31 -5.16
C SER A 414 18.68 10.49 -5.95
N PRO A 415 18.67 10.42 -7.29
CA PRO A 415 18.88 11.58 -8.16
C PRO A 415 17.97 12.75 -7.76
N MET A 416 18.54 13.94 -7.61
CA MET A 416 17.83 15.17 -7.23
C MET A 416 18.47 16.38 -7.89
N ASP A 417 17.79 17.00 -8.86
CA ASP A 417 18.27 18.21 -9.53
C ASP A 417 18.43 19.36 -8.55
N MET A 418 19.65 19.90 -8.48
CA MET A 418 20.00 20.99 -7.58
C MET A 418 19.98 22.35 -8.26
N TYR A 419 20.01 22.37 -9.59
CA TYR A 419 19.95 23.58 -10.42
C TYR A 419 21.03 24.62 -10.08
N CYS A 420 22.22 24.15 -9.71
CA CYS A 420 23.33 24.98 -9.21
C CYS A 420 24.55 25.01 -10.15
N ALA A 421 24.47 24.40 -11.33
CA ALA A 421 25.54 24.42 -12.32
C ALA A 421 25.59 25.76 -13.07
N VAL A 422 26.76 26.08 -13.63
CA VAL A 422 26.93 27.21 -14.55
C VAL A 422 27.40 26.64 -15.88
N ASP A 423 26.65 26.89 -16.96
CA ASP A 423 26.92 26.33 -18.29
C ASP A 423 27.08 24.79 -18.29
N GLY A 424 26.34 24.12 -17.41
CA GLY A 424 26.40 22.68 -17.21
C GLY A 424 27.61 22.19 -16.40
N VAL A 425 28.54 23.06 -16.01
CA VAL A 425 29.71 22.68 -15.22
C VAL A 425 29.33 22.55 -13.74
N PRO A 426 29.48 21.37 -13.11
CA PRO A 426 29.22 21.22 -11.68
C PRO A 426 30.30 21.94 -10.85
N GLY A 427 29.88 22.87 -9.99
CA GLY A 427 30.76 23.59 -9.07
C GLY A 427 30.90 22.99 -7.68
N ASP A 428 31.46 23.77 -6.75
CA ASP A 428 31.69 23.39 -5.35
C ASP A 428 30.42 23.01 -4.59
N PHE A 429 29.26 23.55 -5.00
CA PHE A 429 27.98 23.13 -4.44
C PHE A 429 27.78 21.61 -4.61
N HIS A 430 28.00 21.07 -5.81
CA HIS A 430 27.81 19.65 -6.10
C HIS A 430 28.84 18.79 -5.37
N LEU A 431 30.10 19.27 -5.28
CA LEU A 431 31.14 18.59 -4.49
C LEU A 431 30.71 18.43 -3.03
N VAL A 432 30.28 19.53 -2.38
CA VAL A 432 29.85 19.49 -0.98
C VAL A 432 28.55 18.69 -0.83
N HIS A 433 27.58 18.88 -1.73
CA HIS A 433 26.31 18.18 -1.70
C HIS A 433 26.51 16.67 -1.77
N LEU A 434 27.11 16.15 -2.84
CA LEU A 434 27.29 14.71 -3.06
C LEU A 434 28.31 14.13 -2.07
N GLY A 435 29.40 14.84 -1.82
CA GLY A 435 30.41 14.46 -0.83
C GLY A 435 29.82 14.31 0.57
N SER A 436 28.90 15.20 0.98
CA SER A 436 28.25 15.10 2.29
C SER A 436 27.38 13.85 2.44
N LYS A 437 26.72 13.38 1.38
CA LYS A 437 25.88 12.17 1.42
C LYS A 437 26.71 10.90 1.38
N ALA A 438 27.80 10.92 0.60
CA ALA A 438 28.78 9.84 0.57
C ALA A 438 29.43 9.64 1.95
N MET A 439 29.89 10.73 2.57
CA MET A 439 30.38 10.74 3.96
C MET A 439 29.28 10.42 4.99
N GLY A 440 28.01 10.58 4.59
CA GLY A 440 26.81 10.29 5.36
C GLY A 440 26.42 8.81 5.42
N GLY A 441 27.22 7.93 4.80
CA GLY A 441 27.13 6.48 4.97
C GLY A 441 26.21 5.77 3.99
N ALA A 442 25.69 6.41 2.93
CA ALA A 442 24.94 5.72 1.89
C ALA A 442 25.84 4.75 1.09
N GLY A 443 25.29 3.63 0.63
CA GLY A 443 26.03 2.65 -0.18
C GLY A 443 26.23 3.12 -1.61
N LEU A 444 25.23 3.79 -2.18
CA LEU A 444 25.26 4.39 -3.51
C LEU A 444 24.75 5.83 -3.46
N VAL A 445 25.49 6.76 -4.05
CA VAL A 445 25.09 8.15 -4.24
C VAL A 445 24.86 8.40 -5.72
N MET A 446 23.61 8.65 -6.11
CA MET A 446 23.33 9.06 -7.48
C MET A 446 23.48 10.58 -7.63
N THR A 447 24.04 11.02 -8.76
CA THR A 447 23.98 12.43 -9.14
C THR A 447 22.55 12.86 -9.42
N GLU A 448 22.34 14.17 -9.52
CA GLU A 448 21.22 14.71 -10.28
C GLU A 448 21.20 14.23 -11.74
N MET A 449 20.16 14.59 -12.52
CA MET A 449 20.15 14.29 -13.94
C MET A 449 21.26 15.08 -14.64
N VAL A 450 22.26 14.38 -15.14
CA VAL A 450 23.37 14.93 -15.90
C VAL A 450 22.99 14.98 -17.37
N CYS A 451 22.83 16.20 -17.88
CA CYS A 451 22.30 16.42 -19.22
C CYS A 451 23.32 16.05 -20.30
N VAL A 452 22.90 15.27 -21.29
CA VAL A 452 23.78 14.79 -22.37
C VAL A 452 24.07 15.84 -23.45
N SER A 453 23.37 16.98 -23.43
CA SER A 453 23.55 18.09 -24.36
C SER A 453 23.13 19.43 -23.73
N ASP A 454 23.50 20.52 -24.37
CA ASP A 454 23.15 21.88 -23.97
C ASP A 454 21.64 22.16 -24.06
N ILE A 455 20.97 21.64 -25.09
CA ILE A 455 19.51 21.72 -25.26
C ILE A 455 18.76 20.65 -24.43
N GLY A 456 19.46 19.63 -23.96
CA GLY A 456 18.93 18.56 -23.12
C GLY A 456 18.76 18.95 -21.65
N ARG A 457 19.11 20.18 -21.27
CA ARG A 457 18.92 20.71 -19.93
C ARG A 457 17.46 21.01 -19.61
N ILE A 458 17.08 20.84 -18.35
CA ILE A 458 15.77 21.29 -17.84
C ILE A 458 15.83 22.82 -17.70
N THR A 459 16.79 23.29 -16.92
CA THR A 459 17.01 24.71 -16.62
C THR A 459 18.45 25.11 -16.94
N PRO A 460 18.78 26.42 -17.00
CA PRO A 460 20.16 26.88 -17.12
C PRO A 460 21.09 26.37 -16.01
N GLY A 461 20.54 26.02 -14.84
CA GLY A 461 21.27 25.52 -13.68
C GLY A 461 21.52 24.01 -13.67
N CYS A 462 21.04 23.24 -14.66
CA CYS A 462 21.27 21.80 -14.73
C CYS A 462 22.73 21.48 -15.06
N THR A 463 23.27 20.43 -14.44
CA THR A 463 24.57 19.87 -14.81
C THR A 463 24.55 19.20 -16.18
N GLY A 464 25.72 19.13 -16.83
CA GLY A 464 25.91 18.51 -18.14
C GLY A 464 27.13 17.59 -18.18
N LEU A 465 27.21 16.80 -19.26
CA LEU A 465 28.36 15.94 -19.57
C LEU A 465 28.61 15.82 -21.08
N TYR A 466 28.55 16.96 -21.78
CA TYR A 466 28.79 17.09 -23.21
C TYR A 466 30.13 17.77 -23.54
N THR A 467 30.78 18.42 -22.57
CA THR A 467 32.12 19.04 -22.74
C THR A 467 33.21 18.34 -21.92
N GLY A 468 34.48 18.56 -22.29
CA GLY A 468 35.62 18.04 -21.52
C GLY A 468 35.80 18.72 -20.16
N GLU A 469 35.41 20.00 -20.05
CA GLU A 469 35.43 20.74 -18.79
C GLU A 469 34.45 20.15 -17.77
N GLN A 470 33.23 19.85 -18.22
CA GLN A 470 32.22 19.18 -17.40
C GLN A 470 32.72 17.81 -16.91
N GLY A 471 33.32 17.00 -17.79
CA GLY A 471 33.92 15.73 -17.41
C GLY A 471 35.04 15.86 -16.37
N SER A 472 35.88 16.88 -16.49
CA SER A 472 36.96 17.17 -15.52
C SER A 472 36.40 17.61 -14.17
N ALA A 473 35.33 18.40 -14.15
CA ALA A 473 34.66 18.84 -12.94
C ALA A 473 33.96 17.67 -12.22
N TRP A 474 33.29 16.78 -12.96
CA TRP A 474 32.74 15.54 -12.41
C TRP A 474 33.81 14.62 -11.85
N LYS A 475 34.95 14.48 -12.53
CA LYS A 475 36.08 13.69 -12.03
C LYS A 475 36.58 14.16 -10.66
N ARG A 476 36.60 15.47 -10.40
CA ARG A 476 36.95 16.00 -9.08
C ARG A 476 35.99 15.52 -7.98
N ILE A 477 34.70 15.38 -8.32
CA ILE A 477 33.66 14.96 -7.37
C ILE A 477 33.74 13.45 -7.11
N THR A 478 33.87 12.63 -8.16
CA THR A 478 34.02 11.17 -8.02
C THR A 478 35.30 10.82 -7.25
N ASP A 479 36.43 11.46 -7.56
CA ASP A 479 37.71 11.29 -6.85
C ASP A 479 37.55 11.64 -5.36
N TYR A 480 36.78 12.68 -5.02
CA TYR A 480 36.49 13.01 -3.63
C TYR A 480 35.67 11.93 -2.93
N VAL A 481 34.60 11.44 -3.57
CA VAL A 481 33.74 10.39 -2.99
C VAL A 481 34.54 9.11 -2.73
N HIS A 482 35.29 8.63 -3.72
CA HIS A 482 36.12 7.43 -3.60
C HIS A 482 37.27 7.59 -2.62
N GLY A 483 37.86 8.78 -2.54
CA GLY A 483 38.99 9.05 -1.65
C GLY A 483 38.62 9.22 -0.17
N ASN A 484 37.36 9.56 0.13
CA ASN A 484 36.95 9.93 1.49
C ASN A 484 35.85 9.05 2.09
N SER A 485 35.19 8.21 1.30
CA SER A 485 34.07 7.37 1.76
C SER A 485 34.11 5.96 1.16
N ASN A 486 33.27 5.07 1.68
CA ASN A 486 33.03 3.74 1.08
C ASN A 486 31.86 3.75 0.08
N ALA A 487 31.23 4.90 -0.16
CA ALA A 487 30.10 5.01 -1.05
C ALA A 487 30.54 4.85 -2.51
N LYS A 488 29.67 4.25 -3.31
CA LYS A 488 29.77 4.28 -4.77
C LYS A 488 29.04 5.51 -5.30
N ILE A 489 29.42 5.96 -6.50
CA ILE A 489 28.77 7.10 -7.15
C ILE A 489 28.31 6.72 -8.56
N GLY A 490 27.02 6.94 -8.83
CA GLY A 490 26.41 6.70 -10.12
C GLY A 490 26.02 7.99 -10.82
N ALA A 491 26.12 8.01 -12.15
CA ALA A 491 25.65 9.11 -12.98
C ALA A 491 24.28 8.76 -13.58
N GLN A 492 23.26 9.55 -13.28
CA GLN A 492 22.01 9.50 -14.04
C GLN A 492 22.15 10.41 -15.26
N ILE A 493 22.20 9.85 -16.47
CA ILE A 493 22.28 10.65 -17.70
C ILE A 493 20.91 10.76 -18.37
N GLY A 494 20.59 11.95 -18.88
CA GLY A 494 19.27 12.23 -19.44
C GLY A 494 19.20 13.43 -20.37
N HIS A 495 18.00 13.61 -20.94
CA HIS A 495 17.66 14.73 -21.81
C HIS A 495 16.24 15.18 -21.49
N SER A 496 16.05 16.45 -21.12
CA SER A 496 14.80 17.02 -20.63
C SER A 496 13.62 16.92 -21.61
N GLY A 497 13.93 16.88 -22.91
CA GLY A 497 12.91 16.76 -23.95
C GLY A 497 11.95 17.94 -23.89
N ARG A 498 10.63 17.68 -23.94
CA ARG A 498 9.60 18.73 -23.88
C ARG A 498 9.52 19.51 -22.57
N LYS A 499 10.21 19.05 -21.52
CA LYS A 499 10.28 19.71 -20.20
C LYS A 499 11.55 20.54 -20.03
N GLY A 500 12.28 20.81 -21.12
CA GLY A 500 13.46 21.65 -21.14
C GLY A 500 13.16 23.15 -21.24
N SER A 501 14.22 23.95 -21.16
CA SER A 501 14.16 25.41 -21.33
C SER A 501 13.21 26.11 -20.35
N THR A 502 13.24 25.70 -19.07
CA THR A 502 12.41 26.28 -18.00
C THR A 502 13.24 27.09 -17.00
N LYS A 503 12.55 27.93 -16.22
CA LYS A 503 13.11 28.64 -15.07
C LYS A 503 13.63 27.67 -14.00
N LEU A 504 14.45 28.18 -13.09
CA LEU A 504 14.82 27.45 -11.88
C LEU A 504 13.56 27.17 -11.06
N MET A 505 13.53 26.03 -10.35
CA MET A 505 12.30 25.58 -9.68
C MET A 505 11.71 26.59 -8.68
N TRP A 506 12.55 27.43 -8.07
CA TRP A 506 12.13 28.46 -7.09
C TRP A 506 11.75 29.80 -7.75
N GLU A 507 11.94 29.95 -9.06
CA GLU A 507 11.55 31.12 -9.86
C GLU A 507 10.25 30.86 -10.66
N GLY A 508 9.94 29.58 -10.92
CA GLY A 508 8.72 29.14 -11.59
C GLY A 508 8.89 27.70 -12.08
N ILE A 509 8.30 26.73 -11.38
CA ILE A 509 8.40 25.32 -11.75
C ILE A 509 7.66 25.03 -13.07
N ASP A 510 8.33 24.32 -13.99
CA ASP A 510 7.85 23.99 -15.34
C ASP A 510 7.50 25.20 -16.23
N GLU A 511 7.83 26.41 -15.80
CA GLU A 511 7.58 27.64 -16.57
C GLU A 511 8.72 27.90 -17.56
N PRO A 512 8.42 28.22 -18.83
CA PRO A 512 9.41 28.71 -19.79
C PRO A 512 10.29 29.84 -19.26
N LEU A 513 11.54 29.92 -19.73
CA LEU A 513 12.37 31.11 -19.53
C LEU A 513 11.72 32.35 -20.16
N GLU A 514 12.00 33.53 -19.63
CA GLU A 514 11.51 34.79 -20.20
C GLU A 514 12.28 35.16 -21.47
N GLU A 515 13.60 34.95 -21.45
CA GLU A 515 14.51 35.19 -22.57
C GLU A 515 15.52 34.04 -22.67
N GLY A 516 16.14 33.85 -23.86
CA GLY A 516 17.19 32.86 -24.04
C GLY A 516 16.71 31.40 -24.11
N ASN A 517 15.43 31.17 -24.42
CA ASN A 517 14.92 29.82 -24.65
C ASN A 517 15.64 29.13 -25.80
N TRP A 518 15.85 27.82 -25.66
CA TRP A 518 16.29 26.94 -26.74
C TRP A 518 15.14 26.06 -27.24
N GLU A 519 15.28 25.53 -28.45
CA GLU A 519 14.28 24.61 -29.01
C GLU A 519 14.29 23.29 -28.23
N VAL A 520 13.12 22.91 -27.70
CA VAL A 520 12.93 21.64 -26.99
C VAL A 520 12.40 20.57 -27.95
N LEU A 521 12.91 19.34 -27.79
CA LEU A 521 12.61 18.21 -28.67
C LEU A 521 11.69 17.20 -27.97
N ALA A 522 10.79 16.59 -28.72
CA ALA A 522 9.88 15.56 -28.20
C ALA A 522 9.46 14.59 -29.30
N PRO A 523 8.93 13.39 -28.96
CA PRO A 523 8.38 12.48 -29.96
C PRO A 523 7.24 13.10 -30.77
N SER A 524 6.46 14.03 -30.19
CA SER A 524 5.38 14.75 -30.88
C SER A 524 5.29 16.20 -30.39
N ALA A 525 4.73 17.08 -31.20
CA ALA A 525 4.57 18.52 -30.91
C ALA A 525 3.45 18.80 -29.87
N ILE A 526 3.55 18.16 -28.70
CA ILE A 526 2.57 18.23 -27.61
C ILE A 526 3.24 18.82 -26.37
N PRO A 527 2.79 19.97 -25.85
CA PRO A 527 3.37 20.57 -24.65
C PRO A 527 3.14 19.69 -23.41
N TYR A 528 3.98 19.85 -22.39
CA TYR A 528 3.84 19.15 -21.10
C TYR A 528 2.53 19.53 -20.37
N GLY A 529 2.12 20.78 -20.49
CA GLY A 529 0.88 21.31 -19.93
C GLY A 529 0.59 22.71 -20.46
N GLU A 530 -0.52 23.27 -20.03
CA GLU A 530 -0.89 24.65 -20.35
C GLU A 530 0.20 25.63 -19.87
N GLY A 531 0.61 26.55 -20.75
CA GLY A 531 1.67 27.53 -20.50
C GLY A 531 3.10 27.01 -20.71
N CYS A 532 3.30 25.73 -20.99
CA CYS A 532 4.63 25.17 -21.30
C CYS A 532 4.98 25.30 -22.80
N HIS A 533 6.25 25.08 -23.13
CA HIS A 533 6.74 25.06 -24.51
C HIS A 533 6.02 24.02 -25.37
N VAL A 534 5.70 24.40 -26.62
CA VAL A 534 5.36 23.43 -27.66
C VAL A 534 6.67 22.91 -28.25
N PRO A 535 6.99 21.62 -28.10
CA PRO A 535 8.25 21.09 -28.61
C PRO A 535 8.23 20.90 -30.11
N ALA A 536 9.42 20.92 -30.72
CA ALA A 536 9.60 20.42 -32.06
C ALA A 536 9.49 18.89 -32.05
N GLU A 537 8.73 18.34 -32.99
CA GLU A 537 8.69 16.89 -33.21
C GLU A 537 10.06 16.43 -33.72
N ILE A 538 10.71 15.57 -32.94
CA ILE A 538 12.07 15.12 -33.20
C ILE A 538 12.13 14.29 -34.49
N THR A 539 13.05 14.65 -35.37
CA THR A 539 13.32 13.93 -36.62
C THR A 539 14.25 12.74 -36.36
N ARG A 540 14.28 11.75 -37.27
CA ARG A 540 15.24 10.64 -37.18
C ARG A 540 16.70 11.11 -37.07
N ALA A 541 17.09 12.13 -37.82
CA ALA A 541 18.46 12.66 -37.77
C ALA A 541 18.79 13.32 -36.41
N GLN A 542 17.81 13.98 -35.78
CA GLN A 542 17.97 14.51 -34.43
C GLN A 542 17.99 13.38 -33.40
N MET A 543 17.21 12.32 -33.56
CA MET A 543 17.28 11.11 -32.73
C MET A 543 18.67 10.47 -32.81
N ASP A 544 19.26 10.38 -34.00
CA ASP A 544 20.64 9.89 -34.17
C ASP A 544 21.64 10.81 -33.46
N THR A 545 21.49 12.13 -33.60
CA THR A 545 22.34 13.11 -32.89
C THR A 545 22.26 12.95 -31.37
N VAL A 546 21.04 12.84 -30.83
CA VAL A 546 20.83 12.69 -29.38
C VAL A 546 21.39 11.35 -28.90
N ARG A 547 21.22 10.26 -29.66
CA ARG A 547 21.85 8.98 -29.33
C ARG A 547 23.37 9.09 -29.24
N GLU A 548 24.02 9.76 -30.20
CA GLU A 548 25.46 10.02 -30.13
C GLU A 548 25.85 10.87 -28.91
N GLN A 549 25.01 11.83 -28.51
CA GLN A 549 25.23 12.61 -27.28
C GLN A 549 25.16 11.72 -26.02
N PHE A 550 24.23 10.76 -25.96
CA PHE A 550 24.19 9.76 -24.88
C PHE A 550 25.45 8.89 -24.85
N ILE A 551 25.92 8.41 -26.02
CA ILE A 551 27.18 7.66 -26.16
C ILE A 551 28.36 8.49 -25.60
N ASP A 552 28.43 9.75 -26.00
CA ASP A 552 29.52 10.66 -25.64
C ASP A 552 29.53 11.03 -24.16
N ALA A 553 28.35 11.19 -23.56
CA ALA A 553 28.19 11.37 -22.12
C ALA A 553 28.61 10.10 -21.36
N ALA A 554 28.23 8.90 -21.82
CA ALA A 554 28.62 7.65 -21.20
C ALA A 554 30.14 7.43 -21.19
N ARG A 555 30.83 7.72 -22.31
CA ARG A 555 32.30 7.67 -22.38
C ARG A 555 32.96 8.65 -21.40
N ARG A 556 32.40 9.86 -21.29
CA ARG A 556 32.90 10.87 -20.35
C ARG A 556 32.60 10.48 -18.90
N ALA A 557 31.47 9.83 -18.63
CA ALA A 557 31.13 9.33 -17.30
C ALA A 557 32.13 8.25 -16.86
N ASP A 558 32.50 7.35 -17.77
CA ASP A 558 33.50 6.31 -17.46
C ASP A 558 34.86 6.93 -17.18
N ALA A 559 35.30 7.86 -18.04
CA ALA A 559 36.54 8.61 -17.86
C ALA A 559 36.55 9.47 -16.59
N ALA A 560 35.38 9.97 -16.15
CA ALA A 560 35.21 10.68 -14.90
C ALA A 560 35.21 9.75 -13.68
N GLY A 561 35.16 8.43 -13.86
CA GLY A 561 35.27 7.46 -12.78
C GLY A 561 33.95 7.12 -12.09
N PHE A 562 32.79 7.32 -12.74
CA PHE A 562 31.54 6.81 -12.18
C PHE A 562 31.53 5.28 -12.12
N ASP A 563 30.90 4.73 -11.07
CA ASP A 563 30.81 3.29 -10.80
C ASP A 563 29.62 2.65 -11.52
N LEU A 564 28.55 3.43 -11.74
CA LEU A 564 27.28 3.01 -12.31
C LEU A 564 26.75 4.11 -13.24
N LEU A 565 26.08 3.69 -14.32
CA LEU A 565 25.33 4.60 -15.18
C LEU A 565 23.84 4.29 -15.08
N GLU A 566 22.99 5.30 -14.97
CA GLU A 566 21.53 5.14 -15.02
C GLU A 566 20.97 5.97 -16.18
N LEU A 567 20.20 5.35 -17.06
CA LEU A 567 19.47 6.05 -18.11
C LEU A 567 18.16 6.62 -17.56
N HIS A 568 17.94 7.91 -17.74
CA HIS A 568 16.70 8.54 -17.29
C HIS A 568 15.57 8.37 -18.33
N ALA A 569 14.75 7.34 -18.14
CA ALA A 569 13.55 7.03 -18.94
C ALA A 569 12.24 7.21 -18.14
N ALA A 570 12.23 8.18 -17.22
CA ALA A 570 11.09 8.49 -16.35
C ALA A 570 10.75 9.99 -16.39
N HIS A 571 9.72 10.37 -15.64
CA HIS A 571 9.35 11.75 -15.32
C HIS A 571 9.04 12.66 -16.53
N GLY A 572 8.62 12.08 -17.66
CA GLY A 572 8.19 12.83 -18.85
C GLY A 572 9.30 13.53 -19.62
N TYR A 573 10.56 13.28 -19.25
CA TYR A 573 11.73 13.67 -20.05
C TYR A 573 11.80 12.88 -21.36
N LEU A 574 12.81 13.13 -22.20
CA LEU A 574 12.80 12.68 -23.60
C LEU A 574 12.48 11.18 -23.75
N LEU A 575 13.24 10.29 -23.14
CA LEU A 575 13.03 8.84 -23.29
C LEU A 575 11.67 8.41 -22.71
N SER A 576 11.29 8.95 -21.54
CA SER A 576 9.98 8.71 -20.93
C SER A 576 8.82 9.18 -21.80
N SER A 577 8.99 10.31 -22.51
CA SER A 577 7.97 10.86 -23.39
C SER A 577 7.76 9.99 -24.64
N PHE A 578 8.78 9.27 -25.12
CA PHE A 578 8.60 8.24 -26.15
C PHE A 578 7.78 7.07 -25.63
N LEU A 579 8.00 6.68 -24.37
CA LEU A 579 7.28 5.57 -23.74
C LEU A 579 5.82 5.88 -23.51
N SER A 580 5.36 7.11 -23.31
CA SER A 580 3.94 7.37 -23.02
C SER A 580 3.12 7.71 -24.27
N PRO A 581 1.93 7.09 -24.45
CA PRO A 581 1.00 7.49 -25.51
C PRO A 581 0.43 8.91 -25.33
N LEU A 582 0.50 9.50 -24.13
CA LEU A 582 0.04 10.87 -23.86
C LEU A 582 0.97 11.95 -24.45
N SER A 583 2.21 11.56 -24.74
CA SER A 583 3.23 12.45 -25.31
C SER A 583 3.72 12.02 -26.69
N ASN A 584 3.48 10.77 -27.09
CA ASN A 584 3.94 10.20 -28.34
C ASN A 584 2.75 9.75 -29.20
N THR A 585 2.34 10.62 -30.12
CA THR A 585 1.28 10.38 -31.10
C THR A 585 1.86 10.13 -32.50
N ARG A 586 3.13 9.71 -32.60
CA ARG A 586 3.77 9.43 -33.88
C ARG A 586 3.08 8.27 -34.59
N THR A 587 3.11 8.32 -35.91
CA THR A 587 2.54 7.28 -36.79
C THR A 587 3.62 6.49 -37.54
N ASP A 588 4.90 6.79 -37.30
CA ASP A 588 6.03 6.03 -37.81
C ASP A 588 6.41 4.87 -36.88
N ALA A 589 7.59 4.28 -37.09
CA ALA A 589 8.08 3.14 -36.32
C ALA A 589 8.39 3.44 -34.84
N TYR A 590 8.20 4.69 -34.39
CA TYR A 590 8.50 5.15 -33.04
C TYR A 590 7.27 5.58 -32.23
N GLY A 591 6.05 5.39 -32.75
CA GLY A 591 4.80 5.64 -32.01
C GLY A 591 3.71 4.62 -32.27
N GLY A 592 2.56 4.80 -31.62
CA GLY A 592 1.46 3.85 -31.63
C GLY A 592 1.66 2.72 -30.62
N SER A 593 2.02 1.53 -31.10
CA SER A 593 2.16 0.35 -30.24
C SER A 593 3.23 0.54 -29.16
N LEU A 594 3.11 -0.16 -28.04
CA LEU A 594 4.11 -0.15 -26.98
C LEU A 594 5.49 -0.55 -27.51
N GLU A 595 5.56 -1.53 -28.42
CA GLU A 595 6.81 -1.95 -29.07
C GLU A 595 7.49 -0.79 -29.82
N ASN A 596 6.72 -0.01 -30.59
CA ASN A 596 7.25 1.14 -31.32
C ASN A 596 7.69 2.26 -30.37
N ARG A 597 6.90 2.53 -29.33
CA ARG A 597 7.23 3.52 -28.28
C ARG A 597 8.53 3.18 -27.54
N LEU A 598 8.79 1.90 -27.31
CA LEU A 598 10.02 1.38 -26.70
C LEU A 598 11.25 1.46 -27.61
N ARG A 599 11.05 1.50 -28.94
CA ARG A 599 12.15 1.35 -29.92
C ARG A 599 13.28 2.35 -29.71
N TYR A 600 12.97 3.63 -29.54
CA TYR A 600 14.02 4.65 -29.37
C TYR A 600 14.73 4.59 -28.02
N PRO A 601 14.04 4.49 -26.87
CA PRO A 601 14.70 4.23 -25.59
C PRO A 601 15.64 3.01 -25.60
N LEU A 602 15.25 1.92 -26.26
CA LEU A 602 16.09 0.73 -26.40
C LEU A 602 17.27 0.94 -27.36
N GLU A 603 17.07 1.64 -28.50
CA GLU A 603 18.18 2.04 -29.39
C GLU A 603 19.24 2.87 -28.65
N VAL A 604 18.82 3.74 -27.73
CA VAL A 604 19.74 4.53 -26.89
C VAL A 604 20.44 3.65 -25.86
N LEU A 605 19.72 2.75 -25.19
CA LEU A 605 20.33 1.79 -24.25
C LEU A 605 21.40 0.94 -24.93
N ASP A 606 21.07 0.31 -26.06
CA ASP A 606 21.99 -0.57 -26.78
C ASP A 606 23.29 0.17 -27.18
N ALA A 607 23.13 1.39 -27.66
CA ALA A 607 24.24 2.26 -28.05
C ALA A 607 25.12 2.66 -26.86
N VAL A 608 24.52 3.00 -25.71
CA VAL A 608 25.25 3.33 -24.48
C VAL A 608 25.93 2.08 -23.90
N ARG A 609 25.24 0.94 -23.83
CA ARG A 609 25.77 -0.33 -23.33
C ARG A 609 26.99 -0.78 -24.14
N ALA A 610 27.02 -0.53 -25.44
CA ALA A 610 28.15 -0.85 -26.33
C ALA A 610 29.44 -0.07 -26.02
N VAL A 611 29.35 1.09 -25.36
CA VAL A 611 30.52 1.92 -24.99
C VAL A 611 30.82 1.95 -23.50
N TRP A 612 29.84 1.64 -22.66
CA TRP A 612 30.02 1.52 -21.21
C TRP A 612 30.79 0.23 -20.88
N PRO A 613 31.78 0.24 -19.95
CA PRO A 613 32.55 -0.98 -19.63
C PRO A 613 31.67 -2.13 -19.15
N ALA A 614 31.85 -3.33 -19.71
CA ALA A 614 30.97 -4.47 -19.46
C ALA A 614 30.87 -4.89 -17.98
N HIS A 615 31.92 -4.69 -17.19
CA HIS A 615 31.96 -5.01 -15.76
C HIS A 615 31.25 -3.95 -14.88
N LYS A 616 30.94 -2.77 -15.44
CA LYS A 616 30.22 -1.72 -14.72
C LYS A 616 28.72 -1.83 -15.00
N PRO A 617 27.88 -1.77 -13.95
CA PRO A 617 26.44 -1.88 -14.11
C PRO A 617 25.86 -0.69 -14.88
N ILE A 618 24.79 -0.96 -15.63
CA ILE A 618 23.92 0.04 -16.23
C ILE A 618 22.49 -0.18 -15.74
N GLY A 619 21.85 0.88 -15.25
CA GLY A 619 20.47 0.87 -14.82
C GLY A 619 19.58 1.73 -15.71
N VAL A 620 18.28 1.65 -15.47
CA VAL A 620 17.28 2.55 -16.03
C VAL A 620 16.35 3.02 -14.93
N ARG A 621 15.96 4.30 -14.96
CA ARG A 621 14.84 4.81 -14.18
C ARG A 621 13.60 4.90 -15.04
N ILE A 622 12.49 4.32 -14.60
CA ILE A 622 11.20 4.33 -15.33
C ILE A 622 10.07 4.94 -14.49
N SER A 623 9.06 5.48 -15.16
CA SER A 623 7.76 5.81 -14.55
C SER A 623 6.83 4.62 -14.72
N ALA A 624 6.40 3.99 -13.62
CA ALA A 624 5.56 2.79 -13.65
C ALA A 624 4.09 3.06 -14.00
N THR A 625 3.64 4.30 -13.92
CA THR A 625 2.29 4.72 -14.32
C THR A 625 2.31 6.21 -14.63
N ASP A 626 1.44 6.64 -15.53
CA ASP A 626 1.28 8.05 -15.93
C ASP A 626 0.22 8.79 -15.09
N TRP A 627 -0.48 8.09 -14.18
CA TRP A 627 -1.54 8.64 -13.31
C TRP A 627 -2.64 9.42 -14.04
N THR A 628 -2.86 9.11 -15.31
CA THR A 628 -3.81 9.79 -16.20
C THR A 628 -4.42 8.77 -17.16
N GLU A 629 -5.73 8.91 -17.43
CA GLU A 629 -6.45 8.06 -18.38
C GLU A 629 -5.80 8.08 -19.76
N GLY A 630 -5.70 6.92 -20.40
CA GLY A 630 -5.05 6.75 -21.70
C GLY A 630 -3.52 6.76 -21.66
N GLY A 631 -2.89 6.95 -20.49
CA GLY A 631 -1.46 6.79 -20.29
C GLY A 631 -1.02 5.36 -20.00
N ASN A 632 0.28 5.17 -19.79
CA ASN A 632 0.83 3.89 -19.35
C ASN A 632 0.31 3.52 -17.96
N THR A 633 0.01 2.24 -17.81
CA THR A 633 -0.44 1.59 -16.60
C THR A 633 0.69 0.79 -15.93
N GLU A 634 0.44 0.27 -14.74
CA GLU A 634 1.39 -0.64 -14.06
C GLU A 634 1.64 -1.94 -14.83
N ASP A 635 0.70 -2.39 -15.68
CA ASP A 635 0.88 -3.56 -16.54
C ASP A 635 1.79 -3.23 -17.73
N ASP A 636 1.66 -2.03 -18.31
CA ASP A 636 2.61 -1.54 -19.31
C ASP A 636 4.02 -1.45 -18.72
N ALA A 637 4.15 -1.06 -17.45
CA ALA A 637 5.44 -0.97 -16.78
C ALA A 637 6.15 -2.33 -16.63
N LEU A 638 5.41 -3.43 -16.44
CA LEU A 638 5.99 -4.78 -16.45
C LEU A 638 6.58 -5.12 -17.81
N VAL A 639 5.86 -4.82 -18.89
CA VAL A 639 6.35 -5.04 -20.26
C VAL A 639 7.56 -4.14 -20.53
N ILE A 640 7.50 -2.86 -20.17
CA ILE A 640 8.63 -1.92 -20.32
C ILE A 640 9.85 -2.42 -19.56
N ALA A 641 9.69 -2.81 -18.28
CA ALA A 641 10.75 -3.35 -17.46
C ALA A 641 11.38 -4.61 -18.07
N GLN A 642 10.55 -5.58 -18.47
CA GLN A 642 11.02 -6.80 -19.15
C GLN A 642 11.83 -6.48 -20.41
N ARG A 643 11.38 -5.52 -21.23
CA ARG A 643 12.09 -5.14 -22.44
C ARG A 643 13.42 -4.46 -22.17
N PHE A 644 13.55 -3.69 -21.10
CA PHE A 644 14.88 -3.20 -20.69
C PHE A 644 15.77 -4.33 -20.17
N ILE A 645 15.22 -5.27 -19.39
CA ILE A 645 15.92 -6.47 -18.90
C ILE A 645 16.49 -7.29 -20.06
N ASP A 646 15.68 -7.53 -21.09
CA ASP A 646 16.09 -8.26 -22.30
C ASP A 646 17.26 -7.59 -23.05
N HIS A 647 17.44 -6.28 -22.85
CA HIS A 647 18.52 -5.47 -23.41
C HIS A 647 19.72 -5.28 -22.46
N GLY A 648 19.76 -6.03 -21.35
CA GLY A 648 20.96 -6.19 -20.52
C GLY A 648 21.23 -5.07 -19.52
N ILE A 649 20.17 -4.52 -18.91
CA ILE A 649 20.32 -3.69 -17.70
C ILE A 649 20.59 -4.54 -16.46
N ASP A 650 21.25 -3.94 -15.47
CA ASP A 650 21.58 -4.54 -14.18
C ASP A 650 20.64 -4.07 -13.06
N SER A 651 19.99 -2.91 -13.23
CA SER A 651 19.05 -2.37 -12.23
C SER A 651 17.90 -1.53 -12.82
N ILE A 652 16.77 -1.50 -12.11
CA ILE A 652 15.61 -0.65 -12.41
C ILE A 652 15.29 0.22 -11.18
N ASP A 653 15.34 1.55 -11.33
CA ASP A 653 14.78 2.50 -10.36
C ASP A 653 13.32 2.83 -10.71
N VAL A 654 12.41 2.46 -9.83
CA VAL A 654 10.96 2.46 -10.10
C VAL A 654 10.30 3.69 -9.50
N SER A 655 10.01 4.67 -10.36
CA SER A 655 9.29 5.90 -10.04
C SER A 655 7.89 5.90 -10.68
N SER A 656 7.24 7.05 -10.77
CA SER A 656 5.96 7.22 -11.47
C SER A 656 5.74 8.66 -11.94
N GLY A 657 4.81 8.83 -12.87
CA GLY A 657 4.24 10.11 -13.26
C GLY A 657 5.18 11.07 -13.98
N GLN A 658 4.81 12.34 -13.86
CA GLN A 658 5.29 13.55 -14.51
C GLN A 658 5.30 13.51 -16.04
N ILE A 659 4.44 12.71 -16.66
CA ILE A 659 4.22 12.75 -18.11
C ILE A 659 3.40 13.97 -18.49
N VAL A 660 2.31 14.25 -17.79
CA VAL A 660 1.42 15.40 -18.03
C VAL A 660 1.22 16.20 -16.75
N ARG A 661 0.95 17.50 -16.87
CA ARG A 661 0.81 18.41 -15.72
C ARG A 661 -0.44 18.14 -14.85
N ASN A 662 -1.50 17.56 -15.41
CA ASN A 662 -2.79 17.34 -14.76
C ASN A 662 -2.98 15.93 -14.17
N GLU A 663 -1.87 15.18 -14.03
CA GLU A 663 -1.88 13.86 -13.41
C GLU A 663 -2.38 13.88 -11.96
N ARG A 664 -2.87 12.74 -11.46
CA ARG A 664 -3.39 12.62 -10.08
C ARG A 664 -2.77 11.46 -9.32
N PRO A 665 -1.50 11.58 -8.86
CA PRO A 665 -0.85 10.52 -8.10
C PRO A 665 -1.55 10.24 -6.77
N ALA A 666 -1.69 8.96 -6.42
CA ALA A 666 -2.22 8.53 -5.13
C ALA A 666 -1.14 8.64 -4.04
N PHE A 667 -0.74 9.86 -3.68
CA PHE A 667 0.32 10.10 -2.70
C PHE A 667 0.02 9.46 -1.34
N GLY A 668 1.10 8.98 -0.70
CA GLY A 668 1.07 8.36 0.61
C GLY A 668 2.45 7.82 0.98
N ARG A 669 2.58 7.27 2.19
CA ARG A 669 3.80 6.58 2.63
C ARG A 669 4.17 5.46 1.66
N SER A 670 5.37 5.51 1.10
CA SER A 670 5.91 4.48 0.21
C SER A 670 4.99 4.16 -0.99
N TYR A 671 4.33 5.18 -1.55
CA TYR A 671 3.24 4.99 -2.53
C TYR A 671 3.65 4.34 -3.86
N GLN A 672 4.94 4.37 -4.22
CA GLN A 672 5.45 3.72 -5.44
C GLN A 672 6.06 2.34 -5.17
N THR A 673 6.24 1.94 -3.91
CA THR A 673 6.74 0.62 -3.55
C THR A 673 5.93 -0.53 -4.15
N PRO A 674 4.59 -0.47 -4.27
CA PRO A 674 3.83 -1.52 -4.96
C PRO A 674 4.28 -1.78 -6.40
N PHE A 675 4.68 -0.72 -7.14
CA PHE A 675 5.20 -0.89 -8.50
C PHE A 675 6.57 -1.57 -8.51
N ALA A 676 7.46 -1.20 -7.58
CA ALA A 676 8.75 -1.85 -7.40
C ALA A 676 8.58 -3.34 -7.04
N ASP A 677 7.64 -3.63 -6.14
CA ASP A 677 7.30 -4.97 -5.69
C ASP A 677 6.80 -5.85 -6.85
N LYS A 678 5.88 -5.32 -7.68
CA LYS A 678 5.36 -6.01 -8.87
C LYS A 678 6.49 -6.32 -9.86
N ILE A 679 7.29 -5.31 -10.23
CA ILE A 679 8.41 -5.48 -11.17
C ILE A 679 9.45 -6.47 -10.64
N ARG A 680 9.79 -6.37 -9.35
CA ARG A 680 10.77 -7.26 -8.71
C ARG A 680 10.34 -8.71 -8.79
N ASN A 681 9.13 -9.01 -8.33
CA ASN A 681 8.70 -10.39 -8.16
C ASN A 681 8.22 -11.03 -9.47
N GLN A 682 7.78 -10.24 -10.46
CA GLN A 682 7.26 -10.80 -11.72
C GLN A 682 8.31 -10.91 -12.84
N VAL A 683 9.23 -9.95 -12.96
CA VAL A 683 10.16 -9.91 -14.12
C VAL A 683 11.63 -9.77 -13.74
N ALA A 684 11.98 -9.01 -12.71
CA ALA A 684 13.38 -8.67 -12.44
C ALA A 684 14.14 -9.73 -11.64
N ALA A 685 13.55 -10.30 -10.59
CA ALA A 685 14.24 -11.25 -9.71
C ALA A 685 14.67 -12.52 -10.45
N ALA A 686 13.82 -13.05 -11.33
CA ALA A 686 14.13 -14.23 -12.15
C ALA A 686 15.27 -13.97 -13.15
N ALA A 687 15.44 -12.72 -13.59
CA ALA A 687 16.51 -12.29 -14.47
C ALA A 687 17.79 -11.85 -13.72
N GLY A 688 17.77 -11.84 -12.38
CA GLY A 688 18.88 -11.34 -11.56
C GLY A 688 19.09 -9.82 -11.63
N VAL A 689 18.07 -9.06 -12.03
CA VAL A 689 18.11 -7.60 -12.14
C VAL A 689 17.68 -6.96 -10.83
N THR A 690 18.45 -5.98 -10.37
CA THR A 690 18.22 -5.27 -9.10
C THR A 690 17.04 -4.32 -9.22
N VAL A 691 16.12 -4.32 -8.24
CA VAL A 691 15.05 -3.31 -8.18
C VAL A 691 15.27 -2.32 -7.04
N ILE A 692 15.19 -1.03 -7.36
CA ILE A 692 15.31 0.08 -6.42
C ILE A 692 13.92 0.69 -6.20
N ALA A 693 13.47 0.71 -4.94
CA ALA A 693 12.23 1.39 -4.56
C ALA A 693 12.50 2.84 -4.13
N VAL A 694 11.65 3.75 -4.56
CA VAL A 694 11.70 5.19 -4.21
C VAL A 694 10.29 5.74 -3.99
N GLY A 695 10.15 6.91 -3.37
CA GLY A 695 8.89 7.65 -3.31
C GLY A 695 8.26 7.70 -1.92
N ALA A 696 8.42 8.84 -1.24
CA ALA A 696 7.87 9.10 0.10
C ALA A 696 8.23 8.03 1.15
N ILE A 697 9.47 7.54 1.09
CA ILE A 697 10.12 6.70 2.09
C ILE A 697 10.98 7.63 2.98
N SER A 698 10.83 7.57 4.30
CA SER A 698 11.42 8.59 5.19
C SER A 698 12.05 8.06 6.48
N SER A 699 11.71 6.85 6.92
CA SER A 699 12.23 6.22 8.14
C SER A 699 13.10 5.01 7.84
N TYR A 700 14.01 4.64 8.74
CA TYR A 700 14.81 3.42 8.59
C TYR A 700 13.93 2.16 8.66
N ASP A 701 12.83 2.23 9.41
CA ASP A 701 11.84 1.17 9.52
C ASP A 701 11.08 0.96 8.19
N ASP A 702 10.82 2.03 7.41
CA ASP A 702 10.38 1.88 6.02
C ASP A 702 11.36 1.04 5.20
N VAL A 703 12.64 1.42 5.26
CA VAL A 703 13.70 0.80 4.47
C VAL A 703 13.82 -0.68 4.83
N ASN A 704 13.93 -0.99 6.12
CA ASN A 704 14.02 -2.37 6.59
C ASN A 704 12.76 -3.17 6.23
N SER A 705 11.56 -2.62 6.45
CA SER A 705 10.31 -3.30 6.11
C SER A 705 10.20 -3.64 4.63
N ILE A 706 10.60 -2.73 3.73
CA ILE A 706 10.58 -2.94 2.27
C ILE A 706 11.54 -4.07 1.87
N LEU A 707 12.76 -4.06 2.42
CA LEU A 707 13.79 -5.05 2.12
C LEU A 707 13.45 -6.43 2.68
N LEU A 708 13.05 -6.51 3.94
CA LEU A 708 12.69 -7.76 4.63
C LEU A 708 11.51 -8.45 3.94
N ALA A 709 10.50 -7.68 3.52
CA ALA A 709 9.33 -8.18 2.78
C ALA A 709 9.64 -8.62 1.33
N GLY A 710 10.84 -8.33 0.82
CA GLY A 710 11.21 -8.69 -0.56
C GLY A 710 10.53 -7.84 -1.63
N ARG A 711 10.20 -6.58 -1.31
CA ARG A 711 9.55 -5.65 -2.24
C ARG A 711 10.53 -4.87 -3.11
N ALA A 712 11.78 -4.78 -2.68
CA ALA A 712 12.89 -4.17 -3.40
C ALA A 712 14.21 -4.78 -2.92
N ASP A 713 15.28 -4.59 -3.70
CA ASP A 713 16.61 -5.02 -3.31
C ASP A 713 17.44 -3.87 -2.70
N LEU A 714 17.14 -2.64 -3.13
CA LEU A 714 17.71 -1.38 -2.67
C LEU A 714 16.60 -0.35 -2.45
N VAL A 715 16.87 0.66 -1.61
CA VAL A 715 15.91 1.73 -1.32
C VAL A 715 16.55 3.09 -1.51
N ALA A 716 15.95 3.89 -2.40
CA ALA A 716 16.39 5.24 -2.70
C ALA A 716 15.62 6.29 -1.89
N LEU A 717 16.37 7.23 -1.33
CA LEU A 717 15.90 8.31 -0.48
C LEU A 717 16.33 9.65 -1.06
N GLY A 718 15.37 10.56 -1.25
CA GLY A 718 15.62 11.90 -1.79
C GLY A 718 15.58 12.97 -0.69
N ARG A 719 14.40 13.56 -0.50
CA ARG A 719 14.14 14.64 0.49
C ARG A 719 14.65 14.33 1.90
N THR A 720 14.62 13.07 2.31
CA THR A 720 15.18 12.60 3.59
C THR A 720 16.67 12.95 3.73
N HIS A 721 17.48 12.71 2.69
CA HIS A 721 18.88 13.09 2.66
C HIS A 721 19.08 14.60 2.50
N LEU A 722 18.19 15.33 1.81
CA LEU A 722 18.23 16.80 1.78
C LEU A 722 18.04 17.39 3.18
N TYR A 723 17.08 16.87 3.93
CA TYR A 723 16.82 17.27 5.31
C TYR A 723 17.98 16.92 6.23
N ASN A 724 18.59 15.74 6.02
CA ASN A 724 19.70 15.27 6.84
C ASN A 724 20.76 14.52 5.98
N PRO A 725 21.91 15.14 5.64
CA PRO A 725 22.96 14.48 4.86
C PRO A 725 23.54 13.24 5.52
N GLN A 726 23.49 13.17 6.85
CA GLN A 726 24.07 12.09 7.66
C GLN A 726 23.00 11.08 8.09
N TRP A 727 21.83 11.09 7.44
CA TRP A 727 20.68 10.28 7.82
C TRP A 727 21.01 8.80 7.95
N THR A 728 21.79 8.23 7.02
CA THR A 728 22.13 6.79 7.05
C THR A 728 22.97 6.41 8.27
N LEU A 729 23.97 7.23 8.62
CA LEU A 729 24.76 7.04 9.84
C LEU A 729 23.90 7.25 11.11
N GLN A 730 22.99 8.21 11.11
CA GLN A 730 22.08 8.42 12.25
C GLN A 730 21.09 7.27 12.40
N ALA A 731 20.54 6.73 11.31
CA ALA A 731 19.73 5.52 11.32
C ALA A 731 20.48 4.32 11.91
N ALA A 732 21.79 4.20 11.63
CA ALA A 732 22.63 3.18 12.27
C ALA A 732 22.74 3.41 13.79
N ALA A 733 22.94 4.66 14.22
CA ALA A 733 23.00 4.98 15.64
C ALA A 733 21.66 4.78 16.37
N GLU A 734 20.53 5.04 15.71
CA GLU A 734 19.18 4.81 16.24
C GLU A 734 18.84 3.33 16.37
N GLN A 735 19.37 2.50 15.46
CA GLN A 735 19.27 1.03 15.52
C GLN A 735 20.41 0.39 16.33
N GLU A 736 21.25 1.19 16.98
CA GLU A 736 22.44 0.76 17.73
C GLU A 736 23.43 -0.12 16.92
N TYR A 737 23.41 -0.01 15.59
CA TYR A 737 24.25 -0.78 14.69
C TYR A 737 25.68 -0.23 14.62
N VAL A 738 26.66 -1.13 14.79
CA VAL A 738 28.09 -0.83 14.74
C VAL A 738 28.79 -1.89 13.87
N GLY A 739 28.61 -1.81 12.56
CA GLY A 739 29.24 -2.71 11.58
C GLY A 739 29.70 -2.02 10.31
N ALA A 740 30.27 -2.79 9.38
CA ALA A 740 30.92 -2.26 8.17
C ALA A 740 29.96 -1.47 7.27
N GLY A 741 28.68 -1.84 7.26
CA GLY A 741 27.64 -1.18 6.46
C GLY A 741 27.32 0.26 6.88
N ALA A 742 27.81 0.73 8.04
CA ALA A 742 27.64 2.10 8.52
C ALA A 742 28.92 2.62 9.18
N SER A 743 30.02 2.58 8.43
CA SER A 743 31.33 3.03 8.92
C SER A 743 31.39 4.55 9.05
N TRP A 744 31.44 5.04 10.29
CA TRP A 744 31.60 6.46 10.58
C TRP A 744 33.00 6.95 10.20
N PRO A 745 33.13 8.08 9.46
CA PRO A 745 34.43 8.73 9.26
C PRO A 745 35.15 8.98 10.58
N LEU A 746 36.47 8.77 10.62
CA LEU A 746 37.25 8.89 11.86
C LEU A 746 37.02 10.23 12.60
N PRO A 747 36.99 11.39 11.91
CA PRO A 747 36.68 12.66 12.57
C PRO A 747 35.25 12.75 13.16
N PHE A 748 34.29 11.98 12.62
CA PHE A 748 32.89 11.99 13.05
C PHE A 748 32.59 10.92 14.11
N LYS A 749 33.55 10.05 14.44
CA LYS A 749 33.35 8.90 15.32
C LYS A 749 32.77 9.24 16.70
N ALA A 750 33.02 10.44 17.22
CA ALA A 750 32.42 10.92 18.47
C ALA A 750 30.89 11.12 18.38
N GLY A 751 30.35 11.35 17.18
CA GLY A 751 28.92 11.51 16.89
C GLY A 751 28.16 10.21 16.67
N ARG A 752 28.82 9.04 16.76
CA ARG A 752 28.20 7.72 16.50
C ARG A 752 27.13 7.28 17.51
N ARG A 753 26.87 8.09 18.54
CA ARG A 753 25.87 7.84 19.57
C ARG A 753 24.95 9.04 19.62
N LYS A 754 23.66 8.78 19.84
CA LYS A 754 22.67 9.85 20.04
C LYS A 754 23.13 10.76 21.19
N PRO A 755 23.29 12.07 20.96
CA PRO A 755 23.63 12.99 22.03
C PRO A 755 22.56 12.97 23.13
N PRO A 756 22.93 13.04 24.41
CA PRO A 756 21.95 13.13 25.48
C PRO A 756 21.12 14.41 25.33
N SER A 757 19.81 14.28 25.16
CA SER A 757 18.86 15.41 25.26
C SER A 757 18.44 15.64 26.71
N ALA A 758 17.70 16.72 26.98
CA ALA A 758 17.05 16.90 28.29
C ALA A 758 16.27 15.63 28.65
N ARG A 759 16.39 15.16 29.90
CA ARG A 759 15.80 13.90 30.42
C ARG A 759 14.32 13.78 30.01
N THR A 760 14.06 13.02 28.95
CA THR A 760 12.73 12.51 28.59
C THR A 760 12.45 11.16 29.26
N ASP A 761 13.47 10.55 29.86
CA ASP A 761 13.32 9.40 30.73
C ASP A 761 12.68 9.86 32.04
N ALA A 762 11.35 9.98 32.05
CA ALA A 762 10.62 9.86 33.28
C ALA A 762 11.06 8.52 33.90
N VAL A 763 11.81 8.58 35.00
CA VAL A 763 12.11 7.39 35.78
C VAL A 763 10.76 6.82 36.16
N ARG A 764 10.34 5.71 35.52
CA ARG A 764 9.10 5.04 35.87
C ARG A 764 9.13 4.80 37.37
N PRO A 765 8.04 5.10 38.11
CA PRO A 765 7.99 4.87 39.54
C PRO A 765 8.43 3.44 39.82
N ARG A 766 9.50 3.25 40.61
CA ARG A 766 9.96 1.90 41.02
C ARG A 766 8.95 1.17 41.90
N LEU A 767 7.92 1.88 42.36
CA LEU A 767 6.86 1.40 43.21
C LEU A 767 5.57 2.03 42.69
N SER A 768 4.69 1.21 42.11
CA SER A 768 3.29 1.56 41.92
C SER A 768 2.49 0.92 43.06
N LEU A 769 1.78 1.74 43.84
CA LEU A 769 0.88 1.27 44.92
C LEU A 769 -0.46 0.75 44.38
N LEU A 770 -0.77 1.12 43.14
CA LEU A 770 -1.76 0.44 42.32
C LEU A 770 -1.00 -0.67 41.62
N LYS A 771 -1.43 -1.92 41.75
CA LYS A 771 -1.08 -2.92 40.74
C LYS A 771 -1.59 -2.30 39.44
N GLU A 772 -0.70 -1.79 38.59
CA GLU A 772 -1.04 -1.77 37.17
C GLU A 772 -1.47 -3.21 36.91
N GLU A 773 -2.67 -3.41 36.36
CA GLU A 773 -2.96 -4.71 35.79
C GLU A 773 -1.78 -4.93 34.84
N GLU A 774 -0.87 -5.84 35.21
CA GLU A 774 -0.08 -6.55 34.23
C GLU A 774 -1.16 -7.14 33.35
N VAL A 775 -1.52 -6.41 32.29
CA VAL A 775 -2.02 -7.05 31.09
C VAL A 775 -0.86 -7.94 30.76
N ASP A 776 -0.98 -9.19 31.20
CA ASP A 776 -0.17 -10.29 30.72
C ASP A 776 -0.51 -10.36 29.24
N GLU A 777 0.05 -9.44 28.45
CA GLU A 777 0.01 -9.48 26.99
C GLU A 777 0.91 -10.63 26.63
N GLN A 778 0.39 -11.85 26.85
CA GLN A 778 0.98 -13.06 26.36
C GLN A 778 1.13 -12.86 24.86
N THR A 779 2.37 -12.69 24.40
CA THR A 779 2.70 -12.58 22.98
C THR A 779 1.96 -13.67 22.21
N HIS A 780 1.97 -14.89 22.74
CA HIS A 780 1.21 -16.02 22.22
C HIS A 780 0.04 -16.38 23.12
N LEU A 781 -1.16 -16.06 22.65
CA LEU A 781 -2.45 -16.43 23.23
C LEU A 781 -3.23 -17.19 22.17
N ARG A 782 -3.65 -18.40 22.52
CA ARG A 782 -4.49 -19.25 21.69
C ARG A 782 -5.87 -19.38 22.31
N TRP A 783 -6.89 -19.33 21.45
CA TRP A 783 -8.26 -19.60 21.87
C TRP A 783 -8.40 -21.06 22.32
N THR A 784 -8.92 -21.25 23.53
CA THR A 784 -9.23 -22.57 24.06
C THR A 784 -10.74 -22.66 24.23
N PRO A 785 -11.44 -23.47 23.41
CA PRO A 785 -12.88 -23.59 23.50
C PRO A 785 -13.31 -24.10 24.87
N THR A 786 -14.29 -23.46 25.49
CA THR A 786 -14.81 -23.91 26.79
C THR A 786 -15.71 -25.12 26.61
N SER A 787 -15.29 -26.29 27.09
CA SER A 787 -16.04 -27.55 27.00
C SER A 787 -17.33 -27.61 27.86
N THR A 788 -17.82 -26.48 28.38
CA THR A 788 -18.89 -26.43 29.39
C THR A 788 -19.87 -25.27 29.17
N HIS A 789 -20.71 -25.36 28.15
CA HIS A 789 -22.02 -24.69 28.15
C HIS A 789 -23.13 -25.67 27.78
N SER A 790 -23.25 -26.76 28.55
CA SER A 790 -24.48 -27.54 28.59
C SER A 790 -25.57 -26.71 29.29
N GLY A 791 -26.41 -26.03 28.51
CA GLY A 791 -27.81 -25.84 28.87
C GLY A 791 -28.21 -24.61 29.68
N GLU A 792 -27.74 -23.39 29.34
CA GLU A 792 -28.62 -22.23 29.53
C GLU A 792 -29.53 -22.13 28.30
N SER A 793 -30.68 -22.79 28.40
CA SER A 793 -31.74 -22.64 27.39
C SER A 793 -32.17 -21.17 27.40
N LEU A 794 -32.17 -20.55 26.22
CA LEU A 794 -32.94 -19.35 25.96
C LEU A 794 -34.37 -19.63 26.41
N ILE A 795 -34.84 -18.90 27.42
CA ILE A 795 -36.23 -18.96 27.89
C ILE A 795 -37.12 -18.51 26.71
N PRO A 796 -38.18 -19.25 26.33
CA PRO A 796 -39.02 -18.86 25.20
C PRO A 796 -39.76 -17.57 25.54
N VAL A 797 -39.69 -16.59 24.65
CA VAL A 797 -40.59 -15.44 24.65
C VAL A 797 -41.90 -15.88 23.99
N SER A 798 -43.00 -15.76 24.73
CA SER A 798 -44.38 -15.91 24.27
C SER A 798 -44.86 -14.70 23.49
#